data_AF-A0A2W5UYA3-F1
#
_entry.id   AF-A0A2W5UYA3-F1
#
_cell.length_a   1.000
_cell.length_b   1.000
_cell.length_c   1.000
_cell.angle_alpha   90.00
_cell.angle_beta   90.00
_cell.angle_gamma   90.00
#
_symmetry.space_group_name_H-M   'P 1'
#
loop_
_entity.id
_entity.type
_entity.pdbx_description
1 polymer ?
#
loop_
_entity_poly.entity_id
_entity_poly.type
_entity_poly.pdbx_seq_one_letter_code
_entity_poly.pdbx_strand_id
1 'polypeptide(L)'
;MEPPPPPVPERIHTTYRVLGGVSMGAIGSSALVMSNPEQVDGLAALGGPLDAAFFQRFMDSFVTGGFCSKQELEAIVAQDPVKLNDPTVINACATPRRAVPGKWEHPNDFNHWHVTTNGGTFDRDSYVEMMTDLMLAYGNFFTENPNSPLAPPGIDPEVLRHPPADLCSNPRRVTGLKNAEYNPDGAYDAITFCDGAQTLFFCSTGQETVDFCSDPANIANPLPVAQEQAFADAYCAAKGGAVRANKNDHTLYWLANAGNVDPCRQRTLAAPIMLAWDLNGNGRRDYGEPVVNNSHERFSDVGVDGCADAFENGSGGCNTSPNASPSDANDDNYDPDTRPAGTENNWKHDDGEPFSDLGLDGVAGTSDLGEGNGVYDEASGRKRLFALDGRSNLKKLDARAQKRLNVLLDGGIHDIFNLGLMARHLFTSVQQARDGAVGLYRDFTEIPGMKDRSSGKYSPWNRAWQTQVPKDLLTLYGKENRSQQEFIQGEGDHVGTADQAVNRFQTVFNWVANMWPNAPMPETKFESSQPRYLSETYDSTALGAKWEYAVALPPGYDDAANANARYPVAYLLHGYGMDPQDFVATAVIANNFVIDPALKLRPVIYVFPNGRCCFVNRVTGARDCRNTDENGMQIAQQPNMERECNSGTFWVNRRGFTNDDGTRYGDALFELMGHIDEKYRTMKAADVEVR
;
A
#
# COMPACT_ATOMS: atom_id res chain seq x y z
N MET A 1 -45.93 38.37 18.71
CA MET A 1 -44.94 37.30 18.92
C MET A 1 -43.62 37.85 18.45
N GLU A 2 -42.64 37.91 19.33
CA GLU A 2 -41.28 38.32 18.99
C GLU A 2 -40.67 37.24 18.09
N PRO A 3 -39.94 37.59 17.02
CA PRO A 3 -39.30 36.59 16.17
C PRO A 3 -38.31 35.77 17.01
N PRO A 4 -38.20 34.45 16.76
CA PRO A 4 -37.24 33.63 17.48
C PRO A 4 -35.83 34.21 17.29
N PRO A 5 -34.98 34.15 18.32
CA PRO A 5 -33.61 34.62 18.20
C PRO A 5 -32.92 33.89 17.04
N PRO A 6 -32.04 34.58 16.29
CA PRO A 6 -31.30 33.94 15.22
C PRO A 6 -30.52 32.74 15.78
N PRO A 7 -30.41 31.64 15.01
CA PRO A 7 -29.62 30.50 15.45
C PRO A 7 -28.20 30.95 15.75
N VAL A 8 -27.64 30.46 16.85
CA VAL A 8 -26.23 30.69 17.19
C VAL A 8 -25.38 30.18 16.03
N PRO A 9 -24.46 30.98 15.48
CA PRO A 9 -23.59 30.53 14.40
C PRO A 9 -22.87 29.25 14.81
N GLU A 10 -22.95 28.23 13.97
CA GLU A 10 -22.22 26.99 14.20
C GLU A 10 -20.72 27.32 14.24
N ARG A 11 -20.02 26.83 15.26
CA ARG A 11 -18.57 27.00 15.41
C ARG A 11 -17.88 25.68 15.17
N ILE A 12 -16.85 25.71 14.34
CA ILE A 12 -15.99 24.56 14.05
C ILE A 12 -14.61 24.78 14.66
N HIS A 13 -14.09 23.73 15.28
CA HIS A 13 -12.71 23.71 15.74
C HIS A 13 -11.79 23.48 14.54
N THR A 14 -10.77 24.31 14.37
CA THR A 14 -9.79 24.21 13.29
C THR A 14 -8.38 24.20 13.86
N THR A 15 -7.53 23.34 13.32
CA THR A 15 -6.11 23.18 13.65
C THR A 15 -5.19 23.93 12.70
N TYR A 16 -5.71 24.32 11.52
CA TYR A 16 -4.94 24.88 10.41
C TYR A 16 -3.85 23.94 9.88
N ARG A 17 -4.09 22.62 10.00
CA ARG A 17 -3.19 21.58 9.56
C ARG A 17 -3.85 20.62 8.58
N VAL A 18 -3.08 20.19 7.59
CA VAL A 18 -3.39 19.03 6.75
C VAL A 18 -2.26 18.04 6.88
N LEU A 19 -2.61 16.76 6.96
CA LEU A 19 -1.66 15.66 6.82
C LEU A 19 -2.04 14.85 5.58
N GLY A 20 -1.08 14.65 4.69
CA GLY A 20 -1.26 13.87 3.48
C GLY A 20 -0.03 13.05 3.16
N GLY A 21 -0.09 12.25 2.11
CA GLY A 21 1.04 11.45 1.66
C GLY A 21 0.78 10.70 0.38
N VAL A 22 1.83 10.07 -0.15
CA VAL A 22 1.79 9.29 -1.39
C VAL A 22 2.22 7.84 -1.13
N SER A 23 1.61 6.85 -1.78
CA SER A 23 1.99 5.43 -1.66
C SER A 23 1.98 4.97 -0.19
N MET A 24 3.11 4.50 0.36
CA MET A 24 3.24 4.21 1.80
C MET A 24 2.95 5.41 2.71
N GLY A 25 3.23 6.63 2.26
CA GLY A 25 2.82 7.86 2.95
C GLY A 25 1.31 8.08 2.98
N ALA A 26 0.56 7.55 2.01
CA ALA A 26 -0.90 7.63 1.98
C ALA A 26 -1.55 6.70 3.02
N ILE A 27 -1.08 5.44 3.15
CA ILE A 27 -1.53 4.57 4.26
C ILE A 27 -1.11 5.14 5.62
N GLY A 28 0.11 5.67 5.73
CA GLY A 28 0.61 6.31 6.95
C GLY A 28 -0.22 7.52 7.38
N SER A 29 -0.46 8.46 6.47
CA SER A 29 -1.27 9.66 6.75
C SER A 29 -2.71 9.27 7.09
N SER A 30 -3.32 8.34 6.34
CA SER A 30 -4.65 7.83 6.63
C SER A 30 -4.75 7.23 8.03
N ALA A 31 -3.82 6.35 8.40
CA ALA A 31 -3.78 5.73 9.73
C ALA A 31 -3.67 6.77 10.86
N LEU A 32 -2.74 7.73 10.72
CA LEU A 32 -2.49 8.76 11.74
C LEU A 32 -3.66 9.73 11.87
N VAL A 33 -4.24 10.18 10.76
CA VAL A 33 -5.37 11.11 10.77
C VAL A 33 -6.62 10.44 11.31
N MET A 34 -6.96 9.24 10.84
CA MET A 34 -8.20 8.58 11.27
C MET A 34 -8.14 8.13 12.73
N SER A 35 -6.94 7.87 13.26
CA SER A 35 -6.76 7.55 14.68
C SER A 35 -6.67 8.79 15.59
N ASN A 36 -6.32 9.95 15.03
CA ASN A 36 -6.11 11.21 15.78
C ASN A 36 -6.72 12.39 15.00
N PRO A 37 -8.04 12.36 14.71
CA PRO A 37 -8.64 13.35 13.82
C PRO A 37 -8.46 14.76 14.35
N GLU A 38 -8.42 14.97 15.67
CA GLU A 38 -8.28 16.27 16.32
C GLU A 38 -6.95 16.99 16.04
N GLN A 39 -5.94 16.30 15.49
CA GLN A 39 -4.64 16.87 15.17
C GLN A 39 -4.63 17.66 13.85
N VAL A 40 -5.60 17.42 12.97
CA VAL A 40 -5.65 18.01 11.62
C VAL A 40 -7.07 18.34 11.17
N ASP A 41 -7.20 19.20 10.16
CA ASP A 41 -8.48 19.55 9.53
C ASP A 41 -8.73 18.79 8.21
N GLY A 42 -7.72 18.12 7.67
CA GLY A 42 -7.89 17.33 6.46
C GLY A 42 -6.83 16.26 6.22
N LEU A 43 -7.26 15.24 5.48
CA LEU A 43 -6.47 14.14 4.94
C LEU A 43 -6.31 14.32 3.43
N ALA A 44 -5.08 14.26 2.93
CA ALA A 44 -4.78 14.18 1.49
C ALA A 44 -3.99 12.90 1.17
N ALA A 45 -4.67 11.80 0.87
CA ALA A 45 -4.03 10.52 0.62
C ALA A 45 -4.00 10.21 -0.89
N LEU A 46 -2.80 10.23 -1.47
CA LEU A 46 -2.59 10.09 -2.90
C LEU A 46 -2.09 8.69 -3.24
N GLY A 47 -3.00 7.78 -3.61
CA GLY A 47 -2.72 6.37 -3.93
C GLY A 47 -2.04 5.64 -2.79
N GLY A 48 -2.78 4.87 -1.99
CA GLY A 48 -2.22 4.04 -0.91
C GLY A 48 -3.14 2.89 -0.52
N PRO A 49 -2.66 1.92 0.28
CA PRO A 49 -3.52 0.87 0.83
C PRO A 49 -4.42 1.44 1.93
N LEU A 50 -5.55 2.02 1.53
CA LEU A 50 -6.47 2.77 2.39
C LEU A 50 -7.62 1.93 2.97
N ASP A 51 -7.80 0.71 2.45
CA ASP A 51 -8.87 -0.23 2.80
C ASP A 51 -8.24 -1.60 3.08
N ALA A 52 -8.21 -2.02 4.35
CA ALA A 52 -7.51 -3.26 4.72
C ALA A 52 -8.18 -4.51 4.17
N ALA A 53 -9.51 -4.54 4.08
CA ALA A 53 -10.26 -5.66 3.50
C ALA A 53 -9.81 -5.95 2.07
N PHE A 54 -9.83 -4.95 1.21
CA PHE A 54 -9.43 -5.11 -0.18
C PHE A 54 -7.92 -5.34 -0.35
N PHE A 55 -7.09 -4.70 0.48
CA PHE A 55 -5.66 -5.01 0.51
C PHE A 55 -5.41 -6.48 0.87
N GLN A 56 -6.13 -7.01 1.86
CA GLN A 56 -5.98 -8.41 2.27
C GLN A 56 -6.52 -9.38 1.23
N ARG A 57 -7.64 -9.08 0.54
CA ARG A 57 -8.04 -9.84 -0.66
C ARG A 57 -6.90 -9.92 -1.67
N PHE A 58 -6.25 -8.79 -1.96
CA PHE A 58 -5.08 -8.75 -2.85
C PHE A 58 -3.97 -9.68 -2.34
N MET A 59 -3.63 -9.60 -1.05
CA MET A 59 -2.60 -10.46 -0.46
C MET A 59 -2.97 -11.95 -0.50
N ASP A 60 -4.15 -12.32 0.01
CA ASP A 60 -4.58 -13.71 0.18
C ASP A 60 -4.83 -14.42 -1.16
N SER A 61 -5.57 -13.76 -2.06
CA SER A 61 -6.05 -14.38 -3.30
C SER A 61 -5.08 -14.28 -4.47
N PHE A 62 -4.30 -13.19 -4.53
CA PHE A 62 -3.47 -12.88 -5.70
C PHE A 62 -1.98 -12.97 -5.40
N VAL A 63 -1.52 -12.53 -4.22
CA VAL A 63 -0.10 -12.60 -3.88
C VAL A 63 0.28 -13.98 -3.34
N THR A 64 -0.54 -14.58 -2.47
CA THR A 64 -0.29 -15.90 -1.85
C THR A 64 -1.14 -17.05 -2.39
N GLY A 65 -2.01 -16.77 -3.37
CA GLY A 65 -2.98 -17.74 -3.90
C GLY A 65 -2.60 -18.34 -5.26
N GLY A 66 -3.54 -19.14 -5.81
CA GLY A 66 -3.47 -19.68 -7.16
C GLY A 66 -2.79 -21.05 -7.32
N PHE A 67 -2.82 -21.87 -6.27
CA PHE A 67 -2.23 -23.23 -6.28
C PHE A 67 -3.27 -24.32 -6.57
N CYS A 68 -2.78 -25.51 -6.97
CA CYS A 68 -3.60 -26.72 -7.08
C CYS A 68 -4.11 -27.18 -5.71
N SER A 69 -5.14 -28.03 -5.64
CA SER A 69 -5.58 -28.57 -4.35
C SER A 69 -4.58 -29.57 -3.77
N LYS A 70 -4.58 -29.78 -2.45
CA LYS A 70 -3.76 -30.81 -1.79
C LYS A 70 -3.84 -32.16 -2.48
N GLN A 71 -5.05 -32.63 -2.80
CA GLN A 71 -5.26 -33.92 -3.45
C GLN A 71 -4.57 -34.01 -4.82
N GLU A 72 -4.59 -32.94 -5.61
CA GLU A 72 -3.92 -32.91 -6.91
C GLU A 72 -2.40 -32.89 -6.74
N LEU A 73 -1.89 -32.10 -5.80
CA LEU A 73 -0.46 -32.01 -5.50
C LEU A 73 0.07 -33.36 -4.99
N GLU A 74 -0.63 -34.01 -4.07
CA GLU A 74 -0.30 -35.36 -3.59
C GLU A 74 -0.34 -36.39 -4.73
N ALA A 75 -1.30 -36.30 -5.64
CA ALA A 75 -1.37 -37.15 -6.81
C ALA A 75 -0.19 -36.93 -7.77
N ILE A 76 0.27 -35.69 -7.92
CA ILE A 76 1.47 -35.34 -8.71
C ILE A 76 2.72 -35.93 -8.04
N VAL A 77 2.89 -35.71 -6.73
CA VAL A 77 4.02 -36.25 -5.95
C VAL A 77 4.07 -37.76 -6.01
N ALA A 78 2.93 -38.43 -5.87
CA ALA A 78 2.84 -39.89 -5.92
C ALA A 78 3.21 -40.45 -7.31
N GLN A 79 3.03 -39.69 -8.39
CA GLN A 79 3.43 -40.09 -9.74
C GLN A 79 4.92 -39.85 -9.97
N ASP A 80 5.38 -38.62 -9.72
CA ASP A 80 6.77 -38.20 -9.86
C ASP A 80 6.95 -36.86 -9.12
N PRO A 81 7.67 -36.84 -7.98
CA PRO A 81 7.86 -35.63 -7.19
C PRO A 81 8.54 -34.47 -7.93
N VAL A 82 9.30 -34.75 -8.99
CA VAL A 82 9.93 -33.72 -9.84
C VAL A 82 8.89 -32.90 -10.59
N LYS A 83 7.72 -33.47 -10.88
CA LYS A 83 6.63 -32.78 -11.60
C LYS A 83 5.99 -31.66 -10.80
N LEU A 84 6.26 -31.54 -9.49
CA LEU A 84 5.90 -30.33 -8.75
C LEU A 84 6.56 -29.07 -9.31
N ASN A 85 7.69 -29.22 -10.01
CA ASN A 85 8.41 -28.12 -10.62
C ASN A 85 8.13 -27.98 -12.13
N ASP A 86 7.26 -28.83 -12.71
CA ASP A 86 6.89 -28.76 -14.13
C ASP A 86 5.72 -27.76 -14.32
N PRO A 87 5.96 -26.61 -14.97
CA PRO A 87 4.93 -25.59 -15.14
C PRO A 87 3.75 -26.07 -16.00
N THR A 88 3.93 -27.03 -16.90
CA THR A 88 2.82 -27.58 -17.72
C THR A 88 1.86 -28.38 -16.84
N VAL A 89 2.40 -29.20 -15.94
CA VAL A 89 1.60 -30.01 -15.01
C VAL A 89 0.87 -29.12 -14.01
N ILE A 90 1.59 -28.18 -13.39
CA ILE A 90 1.03 -27.31 -12.35
C ILE A 90 0.01 -26.34 -12.93
N ASN A 91 0.29 -25.68 -14.07
CA ASN A 91 -0.66 -24.72 -14.63
C ASN A 91 -1.99 -25.38 -15.01
N ALA A 92 -1.99 -26.67 -15.38
CA ALA A 92 -3.22 -27.39 -15.70
C ALA A 92 -4.18 -27.52 -14.51
N CYS A 93 -3.67 -27.73 -13.29
CA CYS A 93 -4.51 -27.78 -12.08
C CYS A 93 -4.67 -26.42 -11.38
N ALA A 94 -3.72 -25.49 -11.54
CA ALA A 94 -3.77 -24.18 -10.90
C ALA A 94 -4.74 -23.23 -11.60
N THR A 95 -4.80 -23.23 -12.93
CA THR A 95 -5.59 -22.25 -13.71
C THR A 95 -7.07 -22.16 -13.28
N PRO A 96 -7.80 -23.27 -13.07
CA PRO A 96 -9.20 -23.22 -12.63
C PRO A 96 -9.41 -22.65 -11.22
N ARG A 97 -8.34 -22.50 -10.43
CA ARG A 97 -8.36 -22.05 -9.03
C ARG A 97 -7.82 -20.63 -8.83
N ARG A 98 -7.32 -19.99 -9.89
CA ARG A 98 -6.84 -18.61 -9.81
C ARG A 98 -8.00 -17.68 -9.52
N ALA A 99 -7.76 -16.71 -8.64
CA ALA A 99 -8.73 -15.69 -8.31
C ALA A 99 -9.14 -14.92 -9.57
N VAL A 100 -10.44 -14.65 -9.71
CA VAL A 100 -10.97 -13.87 -10.83
C VAL A 100 -10.83 -12.38 -10.48
N PRO A 101 -10.08 -11.60 -11.28
CA PRO A 101 -9.96 -10.17 -11.06
C PRO A 101 -11.31 -9.46 -11.24
N GLY A 102 -11.63 -8.58 -10.31
CA GLY A 102 -12.71 -7.61 -10.44
C GLY A 102 -12.38 -6.48 -11.39
N LYS A 103 -13.27 -5.48 -11.44
CA LYS A 103 -13.09 -4.26 -12.24
C LYS A 103 -11.79 -3.56 -11.81
N TRP A 104 -10.90 -3.28 -12.77
CA TRP A 104 -9.57 -2.66 -12.59
C TRP A 104 -8.51 -3.48 -11.86
N GLU A 105 -8.85 -4.67 -11.34
CA GLU A 105 -7.83 -5.57 -10.78
C GLU A 105 -7.04 -6.24 -11.92
N HIS A 106 -5.76 -6.49 -11.68
CA HIS A 106 -4.91 -7.25 -12.59
C HIS A 106 -5.02 -8.76 -12.33
N PRO A 107 -5.01 -9.61 -13.36
CA PRO A 107 -4.77 -11.05 -13.20
C PRO A 107 -3.44 -11.29 -12.48
N ASN A 108 -3.50 -12.01 -11.36
CA ASN A 108 -2.35 -12.32 -10.52
C ASN A 108 -2.52 -13.70 -9.87
N ASP A 109 -1.40 -14.35 -9.58
CA ASP A 109 -1.27 -15.46 -8.64
C ASP A 109 0.17 -15.50 -8.12
N PHE A 110 0.49 -16.33 -7.12
CA PHE A 110 1.83 -16.35 -6.53
C PHE A 110 2.95 -16.48 -7.58
N ASN A 111 2.74 -17.28 -8.63
CA ASN A 111 3.74 -17.54 -9.66
C ASN A 111 3.70 -16.50 -10.81
N HIS A 112 2.72 -15.61 -10.84
CA HIS A 112 2.55 -14.58 -11.87
C HIS A 112 2.09 -13.26 -11.23
N TRP A 113 3.03 -12.39 -10.89
CA TRP A 113 2.71 -11.04 -10.39
C TRP A 113 2.70 -10.02 -11.52
N HIS A 114 1.76 -9.09 -11.46
CA HIS A 114 1.75 -7.89 -12.27
C HIS A 114 2.97 -7.04 -11.90
N VAL A 115 3.54 -6.33 -12.86
CA VAL A 115 4.73 -5.50 -12.67
C VAL A 115 4.57 -4.17 -13.40
N THR A 116 5.19 -3.11 -12.89
CA THR A 116 5.21 -1.81 -13.55
C THR A 116 6.52 -1.06 -13.28
N THR A 117 6.85 -0.13 -14.18
CA THR A 117 7.97 0.81 -14.01
C THR A 117 7.50 2.21 -13.58
N ASN A 118 6.19 2.40 -13.41
CA ASN A 118 5.61 3.69 -13.08
C ASN A 118 5.72 3.98 -11.57
N GLY A 119 6.51 4.98 -11.19
CA GLY A 119 6.71 5.35 -9.77
C GLY A 119 7.68 4.47 -8.98
N GLY A 120 8.22 3.42 -9.59
CA GLY A 120 9.12 2.44 -8.98
C GLY A 120 9.42 1.34 -9.98
N THR A 121 10.29 0.38 -9.65
CA THR A 121 10.52 -0.78 -10.55
C THR A 121 9.52 -1.91 -10.32
N PHE A 122 8.83 -1.94 -9.17
CA PHE A 122 7.77 -2.89 -8.79
C PHE A 122 7.83 -4.25 -9.49
N ASP A 123 9.00 -4.87 -9.42
CA ASP A 123 9.27 -6.22 -9.88
C ASP A 123 9.20 -7.19 -8.71
N ARG A 124 9.45 -8.46 -8.99
CA ARG A 124 9.33 -9.53 -8.01
C ARG A 124 10.25 -9.31 -6.79
N ASP A 125 11.43 -8.72 -6.97
CA ASP A 125 12.30 -8.32 -5.87
C ASP A 125 11.63 -7.24 -5.01
N SER A 126 11.15 -6.18 -5.66
CA SER A 126 10.47 -5.07 -5.01
C SER A 126 9.24 -5.51 -4.20
N TYR A 127 8.46 -6.49 -4.71
CA TYR A 127 7.34 -7.06 -3.98
C TYR A 127 7.77 -7.69 -2.65
N VAL A 128 8.80 -8.54 -2.68
CA VAL A 128 9.30 -9.24 -1.49
C VAL A 128 9.85 -8.24 -0.46
N GLU A 129 10.62 -7.26 -0.90
CA GLU A 129 11.17 -6.22 -0.02
C GLU A 129 10.05 -5.34 0.57
N MET A 130 9.10 -4.89 -0.25
CA MET A 130 8.01 -4.03 0.21
C MET A 130 7.07 -4.76 1.16
N MET A 131 6.74 -6.03 0.90
CA MET A 131 5.98 -6.87 1.83
C MET A 131 6.71 -7.01 3.16
N THR A 132 8.02 -7.26 3.12
CA THR A 132 8.87 -7.34 4.33
C THR A 132 8.80 -6.05 5.13
N ASP A 133 8.93 -4.90 4.47
CA ASP A 133 8.91 -3.59 5.12
C ASP A 133 7.51 -3.22 5.64
N LEU A 134 6.44 -3.57 4.93
CA LEU A 134 5.06 -3.44 5.44
C LEU A 134 4.83 -4.30 6.68
N MET A 135 5.28 -5.56 6.67
CA MET A 135 5.16 -6.42 7.85
C MET A 135 6.07 -5.97 9.00
N LEU A 136 7.21 -5.33 8.73
CA LEU A 136 8.00 -4.69 9.78
C LEU A 136 7.22 -3.57 10.49
N ALA A 137 6.42 -2.80 9.74
CA ALA A 137 5.57 -1.75 10.28
C ALA A 137 4.34 -2.30 11.01
N TYR A 138 3.60 -3.23 10.39
CA TYR A 138 2.28 -3.67 10.85
C TYR A 138 2.29 -5.03 11.57
N GLY A 139 3.36 -5.81 11.46
CA GLY A 139 3.42 -7.23 11.83
C GLY A 139 3.11 -8.13 10.62
N ASN A 140 3.49 -9.40 10.72
CA ASN A 140 3.23 -10.43 9.74
C ASN A 140 1.71 -10.64 9.63
N PHE A 141 1.19 -10.42 8.43
CA PHE A 141 -0.24 -10.59 8.15
C PHE A 141 -0.53 -11.90 7.39
N PHE A 142 0.43 -12.82 7.27
CA PHE A 142 0.24 -14.18 6.73
C PHE A 142 0.20 -15.26 7.79
N THR A 143 0.90 -15.08 8.91
CA THR A 143 1.00 -16.09 9.96
C THR A 143 1.14 -15.44 11.32
N GLU A 144 0.68 -16.13 12.36
CA GLU A 144 0.89 -15.73 13.75
C GLU A 144 2.13 -16.40 14.34
N ASN A 145 2.89 -15.63 15.12
CA ASN A 145 3.99 -16.14 15.92
C ASN A 145 4.04 -15.41 17.28
N PRO A 146 3.73 -16.09 18.40
CA PRO A 146 3.74 -15.47 19.72
C PRO A 146 5.10 -14.89 20.14
N ASN A 147 6.20 -15.38 19.58
CA ASN A 147 7.56 -14.97 19.94
C ASN A 147 8.08 -13.81 19.08
N SER A 148 7.41 -13.50 17.96
CA SER A 148 7.83 -12.44 17.05
C SER A 148 6.65 -11.93 16.24
N PRO A 149 6.43 -10.62 16.18
CA PRO A 149 5.35 -10.08 15.38
C PRO A 149 5.64 -10.13 13.88
N LEU A 150 6.86 -10.48 13.44
CA LEU A 150 7.26 -10.52 12.03
C LEU A 150 7.63 -11.92 11.55
N ALA A 151 8.37 -12.69 12.33
CA ALA A 151 8.87 -13.98 11.89
C ALA A 151 7.75 -15.01 11.78
N PRO A 152 7.69 -15.82 10.72
CA PRO A 152 6.79 -16.97 10.68
C PRO A 152 6.98 -17.91 11.88
N PRO A 153 5.97 -18.72 12.23
CA PRO A 153 6.08 -19.67 13.33
C PRO A 153 7.28 -20.61 13.13
N GLY A 154 8.05 -20.81 14.21
CA GLY A 154 9.24 -21.67 14.19
C GLY A 154 10.50 -21.05 13.59
N ILE A 155 10.46 -19.81 13.10
CA ILE A 155 11.62 -19.10 12.55
C ILE A 155 12.18 -18.11 13.58
N ASP A 156 13.50 -18.16 13.79
CA ASP A 156 14.23 -17.20 14.61
C ASP A 156 14.19 -15.81 13.93
N PRO A 157 13.72 -14.74 14.60
CA PRO A 157 13.72 -13.39 14.06
C PRO A 157 15.07 -12.88 13.55
N GLU A 158 16.18 -13.38 14.09
CA GLU A 158 17.52 -13.01 13.58
C GLU A 158 17.76 -13.51 12.16
N VAL A 159 17.09 -14.59 11.72
CA VAL A 159 17.15 -15.04 10.31
C VAL A 159 16.50 -14.02 9.38
N LEU A 160 15.49 -13.27 9.84
CA LEU A 160 14.86 -12.23 9.04
C LEU A 160 15.69 -10.95 9.03
N ARG A 161 16.26 -10.58 10.18
CA ARG A 161 17.10 -9.39 10.30
C ARG A 161 18.42 -9.55 9.55
N HIS A 162 19.03 -10.73 9.65
CA HIS A 162 20.30 -11.07 9.03
C HIS A 162 20.22 -12.44 8.35
N PRO A 163 19.58 -12.52 7.16
CA PRO A 163 19.48 -13.77 6.43
C PRO A 163 20.87 -14.36 6.14
N PRO A 164 21.12 -15.63 6.49
CA PRO A 164 22.41 -16.25 6.22
C PRO A 164 22.59 -16.42 4.71
N ALA A 165 23.83 -16.27 4.23
CA ALA A 165 24.13 -16.31 2.79
C ALA A 165 23.78 -17.65 2.12
N ASP A 166 23.67 -18.73 2.89
CA ASP A 166 23.29 -20.07 2.42
C ASP A 166 21.80 -20.35 2.55
N LEU A 167 20.94 -19.40 2.95
CA LEU A 167 19.50 -19.64 3.19
C LEU A 167 18.81 -20.31 1.98
N CYS A 168 19.17 -19.91 0.76
CA CYS A 168 18.57 -20.50 -0.45
C CYS A 168 18.99 -21.95 -0.70
N SER A 169 20.20 -22.35 -0.30
CA SER A 169 20.69 -23.73 -0.44
C SER A 169 20.50 -24.57 0.83
N ASN A 170 20.16 -23.94 1.94
CA ASN A 170 20.01 -24.52 3.27
C ASN A 170 18.86 -23.82 4.01
N PRO A 171 17.60 -24.07 3.61
CA PRO A 171 16.47 -23.40 4.22
C PRO A 171 16.24 -23.87 5.66
N ARG A 172 15.62 -23.00 6.46
CA ARG A 172 15.10 -23.37 7.77
C ARG A 172 13.84 -24.21 7.58
N ARG A 173 13.78 -25.35 8.27
CA ARG A 173 12.65 -26.28 8.26
C ARG A 173 11.84 -26.15 9.54
N VAL A 174 10.52 -26.15 9.42
CA VAL A 174 9.53 -26.11 10.49
C VAL A 174 8.65 -27.35 10.35
N THR A 175 8.81 -28.29 11.29
CA THR A 175 8.10 -29.57 11.30
C THR A 175 6.76 -29.45 12.01
N GLY A 176 5.72 -30.14 11.53
CA GLY A 176 4.45 -30.24 12.23
C GLY A 176 3.57 -28.99 12.18
N LEU A 177 3.93 -27.99 11.36
CA LEU A 177 3.08 -26.83 11.11
C LEU A 177 1.84 -27.26 10.33
N LYS A 178 0.67 -26.82 10.76
CA LYS A 178 -0.61 -27.23 10.19
C LYS A 178 -1.26 -26.14 9.35
N ASN A 179 -2.11 -26.57 8.43
CA ASN A 179 -2.96 -25.71 7.60
C ASN A 179 -4.07 -26.57 7.00
N ALA A 180 -5.32 -26.11 7.10
CA ALA A 180 -6.50 -26.86 6.67
C ALA A 180 -6.44 -27.28 5.19
N GLU A 181 -5.97 -26.40 4.29
CA GLU A 181 -6.03 -26.63 2.85
C GLU A 181 -4.95 -27.58 2.34
N TYR A 182 -3.74 -27.51 2.91
CA TYR A 182 -2.53 -28.12 2.34
C TYR A 182 -1.80 -29.07 3.28
N ASN A 183 -1.89 -28.90 4.59
CA ASN A 183 -1.16 -29.72 5.56
C ASN A 183 -1.92 -29.96 6.88
N PRO A 184 -3.15 -30.51 6.87
CA PRO A 184 -3.98 -30.65 8.07
C PRO A 184 -3.36 -31.56 9.14
N ASP A 185 -2.62 -32.59 8.71
CA ASP A 185 -2.00 -33.55 9.62
C ASP A 185 -0.60 -33.11 10.10
N GLY A 186 -0.07 -31.99 9.58
CA GLY A 186 1.30 -31.54 9.85
C GLY A 186 2.37 -32.47 9.31
N ALA A 187 2.06 -33.21 8.23
CA ALA A 187 2.92 -34.25 7.66
C ALA A 187 4.09 -33.69 6.83
N TYR A 188 3.89 -32.54 6.20
CA TYR A 188 4.90 -31.87 5.39
C TYR A 188 5.66 -30.82 6.21
N ASP A 189 6.97 -30.71 5.97
CA ASP A 189 7.76 -29.61 6.51
C ASP A 189 7.35 -28.31 5.82
N ALA A 190 7.29 -27.22 6.58
CA ALA A 190 7.31 -25.88 6.02
C ALA A 190 8.75 -25.36 5.99
N ILE A 191 9.14 -24.66 4.93
CA ILE A 191 10.51 -24.17 4.74
C ILE A 191 10.56 -22.68 4.43
N THR A 192 11.59 -21.99 4.90
CA THR A 192 11.98 -20.70 4.31
C THR A 192 12.42 -20.93 2.87
N PHE A 193 12.22 -19.97 1.97
CA PHE A 193 12.61 -20.14 0.58
C PHE A 193 13.19 -18.85 -0.01
N CYS A 194 13.71 -18.97 -1.23
CA CYS A 194 14.14 -17.85 -2.03
C CYS A 194 13.24 -17.68 -3.25
N ASP A 195 13.04 -16.42 -3.60
CA ASP A 195 12.24 -15.95 -4.72
C ASP A 195 13.07 -14.89 -5.49
N GLY A 196 12.41 -13.93 -6.13
CA GLY A 196 13.01 -12.75 -6.74
C GLY A 196 12.92 -12.71 -8.26
N ALA A 197 13.27 -11.56 -8.82
CA ALA A 197 13.29 -11.31 -10.24
C ALA A 197 14.40 -12.14 -10.91
N GLN A 198 14.09 -12.65 -12.10
CA GLN A 198 15.02 -13.43 -12.90
C GLN A 198 15.38 -12.66 -14.17
N THR A 199 16.59 -12.89 -14.71
CA THR A 199 16.99 -12.24 -15.96
C THR A 199 16.09 -12.73 -17.09
N LEU A 200 15.52 -11.81 -17.87
CA LEU A 200 14.62 -12.18 -18.96
C LEU A 200 15.38 -12.37 -20.26
N PHE A 201 15.19 -13.51 -20.91
CA PHE A 201 15.83 -13.87 -22.17
C PHE A 201 14.81 -14.21 -23.25
N PHE A 202 15.02 -13.69 -24.46
CA PHE A 202 14.29 -14.08 -25.66
C PHE A 202 15.22 -14.14 -26.87
N CYS A 203 14.83 -14.87 -27.91
CA CYS A 203 15.62 -14.97 -29.14
C CYS A 203 15.36 -13.80 -30.09
N SER A 204 16.41 -13.22 -30.66
CA SER A 204 16.28 -12.02 -31.51
C SER A 204 15.38 -12.24 -32.73
N THR A 205 15.44 -13.43 -33.33
CA THR A 205 14.57 -13.82 -34.43
C THR A 205 13.31 -14.49 -33.88
N GLY A 206 12.14 -13.94 -34.21
CA GLY A 206 10.85 -14.49 -33.76
C GLY A 206 10.41 -14.04 -32.37
N GLN A 207 11.29 -13.41 -31.58
CA GLN A 207 11.01 -12.91 -30.23
C GLN A 207 10.45 -13.98 -29.27
N GLU A 208 10.89 -15.22 -29.46
CA GLU A 208 10.49 -16.35 -28.62
C GLU A 208 11.19 -16.27 -27.27
N THR A 209 10.43 -16.35 -26.17
CA THR A 209 10.97 -16.49 -24.80
C THR A 209 11.86 -17.74 -24.73
N VAL A 210 13.03 -17.62 -24.08
CA VAL A 210 13.87 -18.78 -23.82
C VAL A 210 13.17 -19.69 -22.82
N ASP A 211 12.87 -20.92 -23.23
CA ASP A 211 12.26 -21.93 -22.39
C ASP A 211 13.35 -22.74 -21.66
N PHE A 212 13.67 -22.34 -20.43
CA PHE A 212 14.63 -23.07 -19.60
C PHE A 212 14.12 -24.45 -19.17
N CYS A 213 12.81 -24.67 -19.17
CA CYS A 213 12.19 -25.96 -18.85
C CYS A 213 12.18 -26.93 -20.04
N SER A 214 12.58 -26.49 -21.23
CA SER A 214 12.75 -27.37 -22.39
C SER A 214 13.84 -28.44 -22.19
N ASP A 215 14.75 -28.24 -21.22
CA ASP A 215 15.64 -29.28 -20.71
C ASP A 215 15.05 -29.89 -19.43
N PRO A 216 14.62 -31.18 -19.45
CA PRO A 216 14.08 -31.85 -18.27
C PRO A 216 15.04 -31.89 -17.08
N ALA A 217 16.36 -31.75 -17.31
CA ALA A 217 17.33 -31.66 -16.23
C ALA A 217 17.12 -30.40 -15.36
N ASN A 218 16.67 -29.30 -15.97
CA ASN A 218 16.40 -28.05 -15.26
C ASN A 218 15.10 -28.10 -14.45
N ILE A 219 14.12 -28.93 -14.85
CA ILE A 219 12.92 -29.21 -14.04
C ILE A 219 13.34 -29.91 -12.73
N ALA A 220 14.22 -30.91 -12.83
CA ALA A 220 14.72 -31.65 -11.68
C ALA A 220 15.69 -30.84 -10.81
N ASN A 221 16.55 -30.03 -11.44
CA ASN A 221 17.60 -29.26 -10.79
C ASN A 221 17.68 -27.87 -11.44
N PRO A 222 17.04 -26.85 -10.85
CA PRO A 222 16.99 -25.52 -11.43
C PRO A 222 18.38 -24.98 -11.80
N LEU A 223 18.49 -24.42 -13.00
CA LEU A 223 19.75 -23.98 -13.58
C LEU A 223 20.38 -22.85 -12.74
N PRO A 224 21.66 -22.95 -12.34
CA PRO A 224 22.33 -21.88 -11.61
C PRO A 224 22.43 -20.60 -12.42
N VAL A 225 22.32 -19.44 -11.76
CA VAL A 225 22.37 -18.10 -12.40
C VAL A 225 23.58 -17.93 -13.33
N ALA A 226 24.75 -18.45 -12.92
CA ALA A 226 25.99 -18.36 -13.69
C ALA A 226 25.95 -19.12 -15.04
N GLN A 227 24.99 -20.03 -15.23
CA GLN A 227 24.85 -20.85 -16.42
C GLN A 227 23.71 -20.38 -17.34
N GLU A 228 22.83 -19.48 -16.87
CA GLU A 228 21.64 -19.04 -17.63
C GLU A 228 21.99 -18.43 -18.98
N GLN A 229 23.02 -17.59 -19.06
CA GLN A 229 23.43 -16.98 -20.34
C GLN A 229 23.86 -18.04 -21.36
N ALA A 230 24.66 -19.02 -20.94
CA ALA A 230 25.15 -20.06 -21.83
C ALA A 230 24.01 -20.95 -22.35
N PHE A 231 23.03 -21.24 -21.48
CA PHE A 231 21.81 -21.94 -21.89
C PHE A 231 21.01 -21.11 -22.90
N ALA A 232 20.77 -19.83 -22.63
CA ALA A 232 20.05 -18.93 -23.52
C ALA A 232 20.73 -18.81 -24.90
N ASP A 233 22.05 -18.66 -24.93
CA ASP A 233 22.82 -18.59 -26.17
C ASP A 233 22.69 -19.88 -26.99
N ALA A 234 22.72 -21.04 -26.34
CA ALA A 234 22.53 -22.33 -26.99
C ALA A 234 21.09 -22.48 -27.53
N TYR A 235 20.09 -22.14 -26.72
CA TYR A 235 18.67 -22.18 -27.11
C TYR A 235 18.38 -21.30 -28.33
N CYS A 236 18.98 -20.10 -28.36
CA CYS A 236 18.77 -19.12 -29.43
C CYS A 236 19.79 -19.20 -30.57
N ALA A 237 20.70 -20.19 -30.59
CA ALA A 237 21.78 -20.26 -31.58
C ALA A 237 21.28 -20.28 -33.04
N ALA A 238 20.20 -21.00 -33.30
CA ALA A 238 19.53 -21.03 -34.62
C ALA A 238 18.45 -19.93 -34.79
N LYS A 239 18.22 -19.13 -33.74
CA LYS A 239 17.14 -18.13 -33.63
C LYS A 239 17.70 -16.69 -33.51
N GLY A 240 18.89 -16.45 -34.06
CA GLY A 240 19.51 -15.12 -34.13
C GLY A 240 20.28 -14.67 -32.89
N GLY A 241 20.33 -15.50 -31.84
CA GLY A 241 21.04 -15.21 -30.59
C GLY A 241 20.11 -14.73 -29.48
N ALA A 242 20.57 -14.87 -28.23
CA ALA A 242 19.82 -14.48 -27.05
C ALA A 242 19.92 -12.98 -26.81
N VAL A 243 18.79 -12.37 -26.46
CA VAL A 243 18.66 -10.96 -26.08
C VAL A 243 18.13 -10.89 -24.66
N ARG A 244 18.69 -9.97 -23.86
CA ARG A 244 18.21 -9.69 -22.50
C ARG A 244 17.20 -8.57 -22.53
N ALA A 245 16.08 -8.73 -21.84
CA ALA A 245 15.13 -7.66 -21.57
C ALA A 245 15.32 -7.12 -20.15
N ASN A 246 15.13 -5.82 -19.98
CA ASN A 246 15.06 -5.16 -18.67
C ASN A 246 14.06 -3.99 -18.72
N LYS A 247 13.83 -3.33 -17.59
CA LYS A 247 12.89 -2.21 -17.49
C LYS A 247 13.15 -1.05 -18.48
N ASN A 248 14.41 -0.83 -18.89
CA ASN A 248 14.82 0.26 -19.78
C ASN A 248 15.08 -0.20 -21.23
N ASP A 249 15.09 -1.50 -21.50
CA ASP A 249 15.41 -2.06 -22.81
C ASP A 249 14.51 -3.27 -23.08
N HIS A 250 13.75 -3.22 -24.17
CA HIS A 250 12.64 -4.15 -24.44
C HIS A 250 11.57 -4.14 -23.34
N THR A 251 11.24 -2.95 -22.82
CA THR A 251 10.34 -2.73 -21.68
C THR A 251 8.99 -3.44 -21.79
N LEU A 252 8.38 -3.52 -22.97
CA LEU A 252 7.10 -4.21 -23.14
C LEU A 252 7.20 -5.72 -22.90
N TYR A 253 8.29 -6.32 -23.36
CA TYR A 253 8.57 -7.73 -23.07
C TYR A 253 8.83 -7.93 -21.58
N TRP A 254 9.56 -7.00 -20.96
CA TRP A 254 9.81 -7.01 -19.53
C TRP A 254 8.51 -6.90 -18.71
N LEU A 255 7.64 -5.94 -19.02
CA LEU A 255 6.35 -5.74 -18.35
C LEU A 255 5.43 -6.96 -18.44
N ALA A 256 5.53 -7.75 -19.52
CA ALA A 256 4.73 -8.95 -19.71
C ALA A 256 5.26 -10.19 -18.96
N ASN A 257 6.53 -10.19 -18.52
CA ASN A 257 7.20 -11.42 -18.05
C ASN A 257 7.97 -11.29 -16.73
N ALA A 258 8.29 -10.08 -16.25
CA ALA A 258 9.22 -9.93 -15.12
C ALA A 258 8.65 -10.36 -13.76
N GLY A 259 7.33 -10.52 -13.65
CA GLY A 259 6.69 -11.06 -12.45
C GLY A 259 6.42 -12.56 -12.48
N ASN A 260 6.72 -13.23 -13.59
CA ASN A 260 6.52 -14.67 -13.74
C ASN A 260 7.69 -15.45 -13.10
N VAL A 261 7.36 -16.50 -12.35
CA VAL A 261 8.35 -17.47 -11.86
C VAL A 261 8.70 -18.43 -12.98
N ASP A 262 9.99 -18.51 -13.33
CA ASP A 262 10.52 -19.65 -14.08
C ASP A 262 11.11 -20.68 -13.11
N PRO A 263 10.46 -21.84 -12.97
CA PRO A 263 10.86 -22.84 -11.98
C PRO A 263 12.13 -23.61 -12.34
N CYS A 264 12.56 -23.54 -13.59
CA CYS A 264 13.73 -24.26 -14.09
C CYS A 264 15.03 -23.49 -13.90
N ARG A 265 14.98 -22.40 -13.11
CA ARG A 265 16.10 -21.53 -12.80
C ARG A 265 16.21 -21.27 -11.30
N GLN A 266 17.44 -21.07 -10.85
CA GLN A 266 17.72 -20.78 -9.45
C GLN A 266 17.11 -19.42 -9.04
N ARG A 267 16.47 -19.39 -7.87
CA ARG A 267 16.00 -18.17 -7.20
C ARG A 267 16.98 -17.77 -6.10
N THR A 268 17.17 -16.47 -5.88
CA THR A 268 18.29 -15.97 -5.06
C THR A 268 17.92 -14.90 -4.04
N LEU A 269 16.76 -14.26 -4.15
CA LEU A 269 16.31 -13.32 -3.14
C LEU A 269 15.66 -14.06 -1.98
N ALA A 270 16.22 -13.96 -0.79
CA ALA A 270 15.64 -14.54 0.41
C ALA A 270 14.26 -13.93 0.72
N ALA A 271 13.25 -14.77 0.99
CA ALA A 271 11.91 -14.34 1.42
C ALA A 271 11.52 -14.95 2.78
N PRO A 272 12.32 -14.76 3.85
CA PRO A 272 12.15 -15.47 5.13
C PRO A 272 10.91 -15.03 5.93
N ILE A 273 10.20 -13.99 5.48
CA ILE A 273 8.91 -13.56 6.03
C ILE A 273 7.75 -14.51 5.70
N MET A 274 7.97 -15.45 4.78
CA MET A 274 7.01 -16.45 4.34
C MET A 274 7.63 -17.86 4.45
N LEU A 275 6.76 -18.85 4.57
CA LEU A 275 7.11 -20.25 4.47
C LEU A 275 6.43 -20.87 3.24
N ALA A 276 6.97 -21.98 2.75
CA ALA A 276 6.32 -22.82 1.74
C ALA A 276 6.31 -24.28 2.18
N TRP A 277 5.32 -25.04 1.73
CA TRP A 277 5.24 -26.47 2.01
C TRP A 277 6.24 -27.24 1.15
N ASP A 278 7.14 -28.01 1.76
CA ASP A 278 8.08 -28.92 1.08
C ASP A 278 7.43 -30.30 0.94
N LEU A 279 6.54 -30.45 -0.04
CA LEU A 279 5.68 -31.61 -0.21
C LEU A 279 6.46 -32.85 -0.65
N ASN A 280 7.58 -32.66 -1.35
CA ASN A 280 8.45 -33.76 -1.77
C ASN A 280 9.72 -33.92 -0.92
N GLY A 281 9.94 -33.06 0.09
CA GLY A 281 11.03 -33.16 1.04
C GLY A 281 12.40 -32.80 0.47
N ASN A 282 12.47 -32.10 -0.67
CA ASN A 282 13.73 -31.80 -1.36
C ASN A 282 14.45 -30.56 -0.80
N GLY A 283 13.83 -29.81 0.11
CA GLY A 283 14.42 -28.62 0.72
C GLY A 283 14.50 -27.41 -0.20
N ARG A 284 13.59 -27.28 -1.16
CA ARG A 284 13.35 -26.06 -1.94
C ARG A 284 11.86 -25.94 -2.23
N ARG A 285 11.36 -24.71 -2.37
CA ARG A 285 9.99 -24.50 -2.84
C ARG A 285 9.91 -24.81 -4.34
N ASP A 286 9.31 -25.91 -4.76
CA ASP A 286 9.00 -26.15 -6.18
C ASP A 286 7.83 -25.27 -6.68
N TYR A 287 7.68 -25.16 -8.00
CA TYR A 287 6.67 -24.28 -8.63
C TYR A 287 5.23 -24.46 -8.11
N GLY A 288 4.82 -25.71 -7.92
CA GLY A 288 3.49 -26.09 -7.45
C GLY A 288 3.30 -26.05 -5.94
N GLU A 289 4.37 -25.84 -5.18
CA GLU A 289 4.31 -25.86 -3.72
C GLU A 289 3.70 -24.54 -3.17
N PRO A 290 2.56 -24.64 -2.44
CA PRO A 290 1.90 -23.47 -1.90
C PRO A 290 2.73 -22.78 -0.82
N VAL A 291 2.57 -21.47 -0.71
CA VAL A 291 3.06 -20.71 0.44
C VAL A 291 2.10 -20.84 1.62
N VAL A 292 2.64 -20.79 2.84
CA VAL A 292 1.85 -20.88 4.06
C VAL A 292 1.12 -19.56 4.30
N ASN A 293 -0.20 -19.61 4.37
CA ASN A 293 -1.05 -18.50 4.80
C ASN A 293 -2.09 -19.02 5.81
N ASN A 294 -1.90 -18.64 7.07
CA ASN A 294 -2.79 -18.89 8.21
C ASN A 294 -3.09 -17.52 8.86
N SER A 295 -3.49 -16.54 8.03
CA SER A 295 -3.66 -15.15 8.46
C SER A 295 -4.96 -14.90 9.22
N HIS A 296 -5.96 -15.77 9.03
CA HIS A 296 -7.28 -15.67 9.64
C HIS A 296 -8.00 -17.03 9.71
N GLU A 297 -9.00 -17.12 10.56
CA GLU A 297 -9.92 -18.26 10.58
C GLU A 297 -10.76 -18.32 9.30
N ARG A 298 -11.16 -19.51 8.86
CA ARG A 298 -11.93 -19.64 7.62
C ARG A 298 -13.35 -19.16 7.88
N PHE A 299 -13.87 -18.28 7.04
CA PHE A 299 -15.25 -17.82 7.13
C PHE A 299 -15.98 -17.96 5.80
N SER A 300 -17.30 -17.96 5.89
CA SER A 300 -18.19 -17.89 4.74
C SER A 300 -18.62 -16.44 4.57
N ASP A 301 -18.15 -15.81 3.50
CA ASP A 301 -18.49 -14.45 3.09
C ASP A 301 -19.89 -14.44 2.46
N VAL A 302 -20.91 -14.64 3.30
CA VAL A 302 -22.33 -14.81 2.94
C VAL A 302 -23.20 -13.71 3.52
N GLY A 303 -22.57 -12.64 4.01
CA GLY A 303 -23.27 -11.51 4.60
C GLY A 303 -23.71 -11.75 6.05
N VAL A 304 -24.01 -10.64 6.73
CA VAL A 304 -24.36 -10.64 8.17
C VAL A 304 -25.68 -11.33 8.48
N ASP A 305 -26.49 -11.60 7.45
CA ASP A 305 -27.69 -12.40 7.57
C ASP A 305 -27.42 -13.92 7.60
N GLY A 306 -26.15 -14.31 7.36
CA GLY A 306 -25.67 -15.68 7.36
C GLY A 306 -26.16 -16.49 6.15
N CYS A 307 -26.55 -15.83 5.06
CA CYS A 307 -27.30 -16.44 3.98
C CYS A 307 -26.69 -16.20 2.60
N ALA A 308 -26.09 -17.25 2.03
CA ALA A 308 -25.62 -17.16 0.66
C ALA A 308 -26.78 -16.87 -0.30
N ASP A 309 -26.53 -16.05 -1.33
CA ASP A 309 -27.43 -15.68 -2.44
C ASP A 309 -28.42 -16.79 -2.86
N ALA A 310 -27.90 -18.00 -3.04
CA ALA A 310 -28.68 -19.14 -3.50
C ALA A 310 -29.83 -19.51 -2.55
N PHE A 311 -29.79 -19.12 -1.28
CA PHE A 311 -30.73 -19.48 -0.24
C PHE A 311 -31.55 -18.30 0.29
N GLU A 312 -31.31 -17.09 -0.17
CA GLU A 312 -32.01 -15.91 0.33
C GLU A 312 -33.53 -15.99 0.11
N ASN A 313 -34.29 -15.41 1.06
CA ASN A 313 -35.75 -15.40 1.04
C ASN A 313 -36.38 -14.03 0.73
N GLY A 314 -35.56 -12.99 0.58
CA GLY A 314 -36.01 -11.63 0.29
C GLY A 314 -36.56 -10.86 1.50
N SER A 315 -36.34 -11.37 2.70
CA SER A 315 -36.75 -10.76 3.98
C SER A 315 -35.58 -10.67 4.97
N GLY A 316 -34.34 -10.81 4.50
CA GLY A 316 -33.12 -10.81 5.33
C GLY A 316 -32.87 -12.13 6.05
N GLY A 317 -33.19 -13.27 5.43
CA GLY A 317 -32.88 -14.58 5.98
C GLY A 317 -32.90 -15.70 4.93
N CYS A 318 -32.74 -16.94 5.39
CA CYS A 318 -32.62 -18.10 4.51
C CYS A 318 -33.89 -18.93 4.34
N ASN A 319 -34.07 -19.43 3.12
CA ASN A 319 -34.86 -20.61 2.80
C ASN A 319 -34.08 -21.89 3.10
N THR A 320 -34.78 -23.00 3.31
CA THR A 320 -34.16 -24.34 3.49
C THR A 320 -33.76 -25.00 2.17
N SER A 321 -34.16 -24.42 1.04
CA SER A 321 -33.92 -24.93 -0.30
C SER A 321 -33.49 -23.76 -1.19
N PRO A 322 -32.58 -23.99 -2.15
CA PRO A 322 -32.08 -22.92 -2.99
C PRO A 322 -33.18 -22.34 -3.89
N ASN A 323 -33.18 -21.01 -4.04
CA ASN A 323 -34.05 -20.28 -4.94
C ASN A 323 -33.57 -20.43 -6.39
N ALA A 324 -34.50 -20.47 -7.34
CA ALA A 324 -34.20 -20.58 -8.77
C ALA A 324 -33.67 -19.26 -9.38
N SER A 325 -33.79 -18.14 -8.67
CA SER A 325 -33.29 -16.82 -9.10
C SER A 325 -32.19 -16.33 -8.14
N PRO A 326 -30.90 -16.51 -8.47
CA PRO A 326 -29.78 -16.03 -7.67
C PRO A 326 -29.58 -14.53 -7.93
N SER A 327 -30.42 -13.71 -7.31
CA SER A 327 -30.27 -12.27 -7.38
C SER A 327 -30.57 -11.67 -6.02
N ASP A 328 -29.55 -11.59 -5.18
CA ASP A 328 -29.38 -10.64 -4.08
C ASP A 328 -30.70 -10.16 -3.46
N ALA A 329 -31.47 -11.13 -2.98
CA ALA A 329 -32.82 -10.91 -2.53
C ALA A 329 -32.83 -10.24 -1.15
N ASN A 330 -31.82 -10.49 -0.32
CA ASN A 330 -31.64 -9.84 0.97
C ASN A 330 -30.90 -8.48 0.85
N ASP A 331 -30.44 -8.11 -0.35
CA ASP A 331 -29.87 -6.80 -0.73
C ASP A 331 -28.60 -6.46 0.06
N ASP A 332 -27.74 -7.45 0.26
CA ASP A 332 -26.50 -7.35 1.01
C ASP A 332 -25.24 -7.72 0.22
N ASN A 333 -25.36 -8.06 -1.08
CA ASN A 333 -24.21 -8.21 -1.95
C ASN A 333 -23.41 -6.92 -2.10
N TYR A 334 -22.12 -7.05 -1.83
CA TYR A 334 -21.14 -6.00 -2.02
C TYR A 334 -20.96 -5.64 -3.49
N ASP A 335 -21.07 -4.35 -3.78
CA ASP A 335 -20.64 -3.79 -5.06
C ASP A 335 -19.95 -2.44 -4.82
N PRO A 336 -18.72 -2.23 -5.31
CA PRO A 336 -17.93 -1.04 -4.97
C PRO A 336 -18.54 0.27 -5.47
N ASP A 337 -19.40 0.23 -6.49
CA ASP A 337 -20.01 1.41 -7.10
C ASP A 337 -21.42 1.69 -6.57
N THR A 338 -22.21 0.64 -6.36
CA THR A 338 -23.66 0.72 -6.09
C THR A 338 -24.03 0.29 -4.68
N ARG A 339 -23.36 -0.71 -4.10
CA ARG A 339 -23.59 -1.21 -2.73
C ARG A 339 -22.30 -1.45 -1.95
N PRO A 340 -21.53 -0.38 -1.70
CA PRO A 340 -20.22 -0.50 -1.05
C PRO A 340 -20.31 -0.68 0.48
N ALA A 341 -21.50 -0.94 1.01
CA ALA A 341 -21.73 -1.37 2.40
C ALA A 341 -22.29 -2.79 2.48
N GLY A 342 -22.45 -3.47 1.33
CA GLY A 342 -22.83 -4.88 1.30
C GLY A 342 -21.80 -5.73 2.07
N THR A 343 -22.32 -6.77 2.70
CA THR A 343 -21.57 -7.67 3.57
C THR A 343 -21.28 -9.00 2.89
N GLU A 344 -22.11 -9.45 1.94
CA GLU A 344 -21.81 -10.65 1.16
C GLU A 344 -20.83 -10.33 0.02
N ASN A 345 -19.86 -11.21 -0.20
CA ASN A 345 -18.80 -11.09 -1.21
C ASN A 345 -17.93 -9.82 -1.03
N ASN A 346 -17.71 -9.36 0.20
CA ASN A 346 -16.88 -8.20 0.50
C ASN A 346 -15.45 -8.54 0.95
N TRP A 347 -15.15 -9.84 1.05
CA TRP A 347 -13.88 -10.47 1.37
C TRP A 347 -13.33 -10.17 2.76
N LYS A 348 -14.21 -9.81 3.69
CA LYS A 348 -13.87 -9.53 5.08
C LYS A 348 -14.94 -10.17 5.96
N HIS A 349 -14.52 -10.84 7.02
CA HIS A 349 -15.47 -11.30 8.04
C HIS A 349 -16.21 -10.12 8.66
N ASP A 350 -17.54 -10.19 8.61
CA ASP A 350 -18.44 -9.29 9.30
C ASP A 350 -19.17 -10.00 10.45
N ASP A 351 -19.37 -9.30 11.56
CA ASP A 351 -20.05 -9.83 12.74
C ASP A 351 -21.46 -10.34 12.37
N GLY A 352 -21.65 -11.65 12.37
CA GLY A 352 -22.87 -12.33 11.91
C GLY A 352 -22.57 -13.45 10.91
N GLU A 353 -21.46 -13.33 10.20
CA GLU A 353 -21.04 -14.34 9.22
C GLU A 353 -20.54 -15.63 9.90
N PRO A 354 -20.89 -16.80 9.35
CA PRO A 354 -20.36 -18.08 9.82
C PRO A 354 -18.86 -18.16 9.64
N PHE A 355 -18.16 -18.64 10.67
CA PHE A 355 -16.75 -18.96 10.60
C PHE A 355 -16.44 -20.31 11.26
N SER A 356 -15.28 -20.84 10.93
CA SER A 356 -14.74 -22.08 11.46
C SER A 356 -13.83 -21.76 12.65
N ASP A 357 -14.38 -21.90 13.86
CA ASP A 357 -13.70 -21.73 15.16
C ASP A 357 -12.73 -22.89 15.46
N LEU A 358 -11.78 -23.09 14.56
CA LEU A 358 -10.73 -24.11 14.61
C LEU A 358 -9.34 -23.49 14.69
N GLY A 359 -9.26 -22.19 15.01
CA GLY A 359 -8.03 -21.43 15.04
C GLY A 359 -7.49 -21.07 13.65
N LEU A 360 -6.40 -20.31 13.65
CA LEU A 360 -5.78 -19.76 12.44
C LEU A 360 -5.24 -20.83 11.48
N ASP A 361 -4.88 -22.01 11.95
CA ASP A 361 -4.49 -23.12 11.09
C ASP A 361 -5.68 -23.89 10.49
N GLY A 362 -6.87 -23.70 11.06
CA GLY A 362 -8.13 -24.31 10.61
C GLY A 362 -8.25 -25.81 10.91
N VAL A 363 -7.43 -26.35 11.83
CA VAL A 363 -7.39 -27.77 12.18
C VAL A 363 -7.76 -27.97 13.64
N ALA A 364 -8.78 -28.78 13.90
CA ALA A 364 -9.19 -29.09 15.27
C ALA A 364 -8.09 -29.80 16.11
N GLY A 365 -8.03 -29.46 17.39
CA GLY A 365 -7.19 -30.05 18.42
C GLY A 365 -5.72 -29.61 18.38
N THR A 366 -5.42 -28.41 17.90
CA THR A 366 -4.05 -27.88 17.74
C THR A 366 -3.65 -26.91 18.82
N SER A 367 -4.64 -26.32 19.52
CA SER A 367 -4.48 -25.27 20.52
C SER A 367 -3.71 -24.07 19.98
N ASP A 368 -3.90 -23.76 18.69
CA ASP A 368 -3.36 -22.55 18.07
C ASP A 368 -4.24 -21.32 18.40
N LEU A 369 -3.89 -20.16 17.82
CA LEU A 369 -4.58 -18.92 18.16
C LEU A 369 -6.02 -18.96 17.65
N GLY A 370 -6.97 -18.79 18.56
CA GLY A 370 -8.40 -18.65 18.25
C GLY A 370 -9.23 -19.89 18.49
N GLU A 371 -8.63 -21.08 18.58
CA GLU A 371 -9.40 -22.32 18.60
C GLU A 371 -10.42 -22.43 19.76
N GLY A 372 -11.69 -22.62 19.39
CA GLY A 372 -12.79 -22.96 20.29
C GLY A 372 -13.23 -21.81 21.20
N ASN A 373 -12.92 -20.57 20.84
CA ASN A 373 -13.18 -19.41 21.68
C ASN A 373 -14.50 -18.68 21.32
N GLY A 374 -15.14 -19.07 20.22
CA GLY A 374 -16.41 -18.52 19.74
C GLY A 374 -16.33 -17.11 19.16
N VAL A 375 -15.14 -16.60 18.80
CA VAL A 375 -14.94 -15.31 18.14
C VAL A 375 -14.02 -15.47 16.93
N TYR A 376 -14.29 -14.70 15.86
CA TYR A 376 -13.45 -14.73 14.67
C TYR A 376 -12.05 -14.18 14.97
N ASP A 377 -11.04 -14.98 14.69
CA ASP A 377 -9.64 -14.61 14.91
C ASP A 377 -8.83 -14.38 13.63
N GLU A 378 -7.84 -13.50 13.80
CA GLU A 378 -6.88 -13.11 12.78
C GLU A 378 -5.49 -13.02 13.42
N ALA A 379 -4.46 -13.21 12.60
CA ALA A 379 -3.07 -12.96 12.96
C ALA A 379 -2.90 -11.51 13.44
N SER A 380 -2.04 -11.31 14.43
CA SER A 380 -1.84 -10.05 15.12
C SER A 380 -1.41 -8.91 14.18
N GLY A 381 -0.63 -9.20 13.14
CA GLY A 381 -0.26 -8.24 12.11
C GLY A 381 -1.44 -7.82 11.24
N ARG A 382 -2.31 -8.76 10.87
CA ARG A 382 -3.55 -8.50 10.13
C ARG A 382 -4.52 -7.65 10.97
N LYS A 383 -4.76 -8.01 12.23
CA LYS A 383 -5.55 -7.21 13.19
C LYS A 383 -5.04 -5.78 13.30
N ARG A 384 -3.72 -5.59 13.34
CA ARG A 384 -3.12 -4.25 13.40
C ARG A 384 -3.35 -3.45 12.13
N LEU A 385 -3.27 -4.08 10.96
CA LEU A 385 -3.56 -3.41 9.69
C LEU A 385 -5.00 -2.89 9.68
N PHE A 386 -5.99 -3.73 10.01
CA PHE A 386 -7.39 -3.31 10.13
C PHE A 386 -7.62 -2.25 11.21
N ALA A 387 -6.91 -2.33 12.33
CA ALA A 387 -6.99 -1.33 13.39
C ALA A 387 -6.45 0.05 12.97
N LEU A 388 -5.65 0.13 11.90
CA LEU A 388 -5.01 1.35 11.41
C LEU A 388 -5.50 1.77 10.02
N ASP A 389 -6.42 1.03 9.41
CA ASP A 389 -6.89 1.34 8.07
C ASP A 389 -7.71 2.65 8.04
N GLY A 390 -7.87 3.23 6.86
CA GLY A 390 -8.59 4.49 6.72
C GLY A 390 -10.10 4.33 6.87
N ARG A 391 -10.66 3.33 6.18
CA ARG A 391 -12.11 3.16 6.04
C ARG A 391 -12.77 2.70 7.34
N SER A 392 -12.20 1.71 8.00
CA SER A 392 -12.79 1.18 9.24
C SER A 392 -12.67 2.19 10.37
N ASN A 393 -11.57 2.95 10.46
CA ASN A 393 -11.43 3.99 11.48
C ASN A 393 -12.30 5.22 11.22
N LEU A 394 -12.52 5.64 9.97
CA LEU A 394 -13.48 6.71 9.67
C LEU A 394 -14.88 6.38 10.20
N LYS A 395 -15.33 5.12 10.06
CA LYS A 395 -16.64 4.66 10.56
C LYS A 395 -16.74 4.65 12.08
N LYS A 396 -15.61 4.54 12.81
CA LYS A 396 -15.56 4.60 14.29
C LYS A 396 -15.63 6.02 14.84
N LEU A 397 -15.33 7.03 14.02
CA LEU A 397 -15.39 8.43 14.44
C LEU A 397 -16.84 8.85 14.72
N ASP A 398 -17.02 9.73 15.71
CA ASP A 398 -18.33 10.36 15.93
C ASP A 398 -18.72 11.28 14.76
N ALA A 399 -20.02 11.58 14.63
CA ALA A 399 -20.54 12.36 13.52
C ALA A 399 -19.91 13.77 13.41
N ARG A 400 -19.45 14.35 14.53
CA ARG A 400 -18.79 15.66 14.53
C ARG A 400 -17.38 15.55 13.96
N ALA A 401 -16.61 14.55 14.38
CA ALA A 401 -15.28 14.29 13.87
C ALA A 401 -15.32 13.92 12.38
N GLN A 402 -16.27 13.08 11.97
CA GLN A 402 -16.48 12.74 10.56
C GLN A 402 -16.73 13.98 9.71
N LYS A 403 -17.64 14.87 10.12
CA LYS A 403 -18.00 16.08 9.36
C LYS A 403 -16.90 17.16 9.35
N ARG A 404 -16.08 17.24 10.40
CA ARG A 404 -15.01 18.23 10.53
C ARG A 404 -13.82 17.92 9.61
N LEU A 405 -13.49 16.64 9.45
CA LEU A 405 -12.32 16.20 8.70
C LEU A 405 -12.60 16.24 7.19
N ASN A 406 -11.88 17.06 6.44
CA ASN A 406 -12.01 17.11 4.98
C ASN A 406 -11.11 16.06 4.32
N VAL A 407 -11.58 15.36 3.29
CA VAL A 407 -10.83 14.25 2.68
C VAL A 407 -10.63 14.45 1.18
N LEU A 408 -9.37 14.49 0.77
CA LEU A 408 -8.94 14.45 -0.62
C LEU A 408 -8.23 13.13 -0.90
N LEU A 409 -8.72 12.36 -1.86
CA LEU A 409 -8.13 11.10 -2.29
C LEU A 409 -7.83 11.11 -3.79
N ASP A 410 -6.83 10.32 -4.20
CA ASP A 410 -6.65 9.95 -5.59
C ASP A 410 -6.19 8.50 -5.74
N GLY A 411 -6.25 7.99 -6.97
CA GLY A 411 -5.59 6.76 -7.35
C GLY A 411 -5.75 6.42 -8.83
N GLY A 412 -4.75 5.76 -9.38
CA GLY A 412 -4.78 5.26 -10.74
C GLY A 412 -5.71 4.05 -10.87
N ILE A 413 -6.43 3.94 -11.99
CA ILE A 413 -7.35 2.81 -12.26
C ILE A 413 -6.65 1.58 -12.85
N HIS A 414 -5.36 1.67 -13.15
CA HIS A 414 -4.50 0.56 -13.58
C HIS A 414 -3.34 0.36 -12.60
N ASP A 415 -3.44 0.94 -11.40
CA ASP A 415 -2.43 0.82 -10.37
C ASP A 415 -2.19 -0.66 -10.01
N ILE A 416 -0.93 -1.05 -9.97
CA ILE A 416 -0.44 -2.40 -9.70
C ILE A 416 -0.94 -3.03 -8.38
N PHE A 417 -1.22 -2.21 -7.37
CA PHE A 417 -1.74 -2.64 -6.06
C PHE A 417 -3.22 -2.29 -5.89
N ASN A 418 -3.92 -1.92 -6.96
CA ASN A 418 -5.32 -1.53 -6.94
C ASN A 418 -5.63 -0.32 -6.02
N LEU A 419 -4.70 0.62 -5.86
CA LEU A 419 -4.86 1.73 -4.90
C LEU A 419 -6.02 2.67 -5.25
N GLY A 420 -6.38 2.80 -6.53
CA GLY A 420 -7.57 3.54 -6.96
C GLY A 420 -8.88 2.93 -6.44
N LEU A 421 -9.00 1.60 -6.44
CA LEU A 421 -10.17 0.92 -5.87
C LEU A 421 -10.25 1.11 -4.35
N MET A 422 -9.11 0.99 -3.64
CA MET A 422 -9.07 1.25 -2.20
C MET A 422 -9.43 2.69 -1.85
N ALA A 423 -8.98 3.66 -2.65
CA ALA A 423 -9.38 5.06 -2.52
C ALA A 423 -10.90 5.23 -2.73
N ARG A 424 -11.48 4.55 -3.73
CA ARG A 424 -12.94 4.53 -3.95
C ARG A 424 -13.71 3.98 -2.76
N HIS A 425 -13.24 2.90 -2.14
CA HIS A 425 -13.89 2.29 -0.97
C HIS A 425 -13.88 3.21 0.24
N LEU A 426 -12.73 3.84 0.54
CA LEU A 426 -12.66 4.86 1.59
C LEU A 426 -13.59 6.03 1.27
N PHE A 427 -13.57 6.53 0.03
CA PHE A 427 -14.37 7.69 -0.35
C PHE A 427 -15.87 7.45 -0.29
N THR A 428 -16.33 6.22 -0.54
CA THR A 428 -17.71 5.86 -0.26
C THR A 428 -18.07 6.15 1.20
N SER A 429 -17.23 5.74 2.15
CA SER A 429 -17.52 5.92 3.57
C SER A 429 -17.51 7.41 3.94
N VAL A 430 -16.66 8.21 3.26
CA VAL A 430 -16.72 9.67 3.33
C VAL A 430 -18.06 10.19 2.81
N GLN A 431 -18.49 9.77 1.61
CA GLN A 431 -19.75 10.18 1.00
C GLN A 431 -20.97 9.86 1.89
N GLN A 432 -20.99 8.67 2.50
CA GLN A 432 -22.04 8.26 3.44
C GLN A 432 -22.06 9.11 4.73
N ALA A 433 -20.91 9.65 5.14
CA ALA A 433 -20.76 10.49 6.33
C ALA A 433 -21.00 12.00 6.05
N ARG A 434 -21.47 12.39 4.86
CA ARG A 434 -21.71 13.79 4.47
C ARG A 434 -23.18 14.03 4.13
N ASP A 435 -23.69 15.17 4.60
CA ASP A 435 -25.03 15.66 4.22
C ASP A 435 -25.02 16.47 2.91
N GLY A 436 -23.83 16.81 2.40
CA GLY A 436 -23.62 17.69 1.25
C GLY A 436 -22.96 17.00 0.06
N ALA A 437 -22.81 17.75 -1.04
CA ALA A 437 -22.17 17.25 -2.25
C ALA A 437 -20.67 16.95 -2.00
N VAL A 438 -20.26 15.74 -2.38
CA VAL A 438 -18.85 15.33 -2.48
C VAL A 438 -18.44 15.27 -3.95
N GLY A 439 -17.14 15.38 -4.24
CA GLY A 439 -16.62 15.34 -5.60
C GLY A 439 -16.09 13.96 -5.96
N LEU A 440 -16.66 13.31 -6.97
CA LEU A 440 -16.10 12.06 -7.52
C LEU A 440 -15.84 12.28 -9.02
N TYR A 441 -14.59 12.19 -9.42
CA TYR A 441 -14.14 12.54 -10.78
C TYR A 441 -13.29 11.43 -11.39
N ARG A 442 -13.43 11.18 -12.70
CA ARG A 442 -12.65 10.19 -13.46
C ARG A 442 -11.41 10.78 -14.13
N ASP A 443 -11.29 12.09 -14.10
CA ASP A 443 -10.10 12.81 -14.57
C ASP A 443 -10.02 14.17 -13.87
N PHE A 444 -8.81 14.71 -13.72
CA PHE A 444 -8.59 16.02 -13.11
C PHE A 444 -9.35 17.14 -13.85
N THR A 445 -9.49 17.03 -15.18
CA THR A 445 -10.23 18.02 -15.99
C THR A 445 -11.75 17.95 -15.82
N GLU A 446 -12.28 16.89 -15.19
CA GLU A 446 -13.70 16.78 -14.85
C GLU A 446 -14.04 17.53 -13.56
N ILE A 447 -13.04 17.92 -12.77
CA ILE A 447 -13.26 18.79 -11.60
C ILE A 447 -13.89 20.11 -12.10
N PRO A 448 -15.05 20.54 -11.56
CA PRO A 448 -15.82 21.68 -12.07
C PRO A 448 -14.99 22.95 -12.22
N GLY A 449 -14.94 23.47 -13.45
CA GLY A 449 -14.23 24.70 -13.78
C GLY A 449 -12.70 24.56 -13.90
N MET A 450 -12.15 23.34 -13.84
CA MET A 450 -10.69 23.12 -13.85
C MET A 450 -10.13 22.75 -15.22
N LYS A 451 -10.97 22.57 -16.24
CA LYS A 451 -10.52 22.44 -17.62
C LYS A 451 -10.28 23.81 -18.24
N ASP A 452 -9.03 24.13 -18.55
CA ASP A 452 -8.69 25.36 -19.25
C ASP A 452 -9.34 25.39 -20.64
N ARG A 453 -10.04 26.48 -20.96
CA ARG A 453 -10.84 26.57 -22.19
C ARG A 453 -9.97 26.64 -23.45
N SER A 454 -8.72 27.09 -23.34
CA SER A 454 -7.84 27.30 -24.49
C SER A 454 -6.99 26.06 -24.81
N SER A 455 -6.41 25.46 -23.78
CA SER A 455 -5.51 24.31 -23.87
C SER A 455 -6.18 22.97 -23.64
N GLY A 456 -7.37 22.96 -23.02
CA GLY A 456 -8.06 21.74 -22.59
C GLY A 456 -7.38 21.01 -21.42
N LYS A 457 -6.27 21.54 -20.89
CA LYS A 457 -5.50 20.96 -19.79
C LYS A 457 -6.11 21.27 -18.43
N TYR A 458 -5.71 20.50 -17.43
CA TYR A 458 -6.07 20.77 -16.04
C TYR A 458 -5.41 22.06 -15.54
N SER A 459 -6.20 22.90 -14.86
CA SER A 459 -5.77 24.16 -14.27
C SER A 459 -6.57 24.40 -12.98
N PRO A 460 -6.06 23.94 -11.81
CA PRO A 460 -6.75 24.12 -10.54
C PRO A 460 -6.72 25.56 -10.03
N TRP A 461 -5.81 26.36 -10.57
CA TRP A 461 -5.40 27.66 -10.06
C TRP A 461 -6.37 28.74 -10.53
N ASN A 462 -7.62 28.69 -10.09
CA ASN A 462 -8.61 29.69 -10.47
C ASN A 462 -9.72 29.85 -9.41
N ARG A 463 -10.44 30.98 -9.46
CA ARG A 463 -11.48 31.32 -8.47
C ARG A 463 -12.68 30.39 -8.48
N ALA A 464 -12.92 29.64 -9.57
CA ALA A 464 -14.04 28.70 -9.62
C ALA A 464 -13.88 27.60 -8.57
N TRP A 465 -12.64 27.25 -8.17
CA TRP A 465 -12.36 26.25 -7.14
C TRP A 465 -13.16 26.51 -5.87
N GLN A 466 -13.09 27.74 -5.34
CA GLN A 466 -13.75 28.15 -4.10
C GLN A 466 -15.28 28.07 -4.17
N THR A 467 -15.85 28.11 -5.38
CA THR A 467 -17.29 28.20 -5.59
C THR A 467 -17.93 26.92 -6.13
N GLN A 468 -17.14 26.02 -6.72
CA GLN A 468 -17.66 24.86 -7.46
C GLN A 468 -17.09 23.52 -6.99
N VAL A 469 -15.93 23.51 -6.31
CA VAL A 469 -15.25 22.28 -5.92
C VAL A 469 -15.55 21.99 -4.45
N PRO A 470 -16.13 20.82 -4.13
CA PRO A 470 -16.37 20.42 -2.75
C PRO A 470 -15.06 20.16 -2.00
N LYS A 471 -15.09 20.26 -0.67
CA LYS A 471 -13.91 20.01 0.16
C LYS A 471 -13.55 18.54 0.25
N ASP A 472 -14.53 17.65 0.17
CA ASP A 472 -14.29 16.22 0.06
C ASP A 472 -14.30 15.83 -1.42
N LEU A 473 -13.17 15.35 -1.95
CA LEU A 473 -13.07 14.91 -3.35
C LEU A 473 -12.20 13.67 -3.54
N LEU A 474 -12.57 12.85 -4.52
CA LEU A 474 -11.81 11.72 -5.06
C LEU A 474 -11.60 11.92 -6.56
N THR A 475 -10.37 11.74 -7.03
CA THR A 475 -10.06 11.64 -8.46
C THR A 475 -9.46 10.27 -8.79
N LEU A 476 -10.18 9.48 -9.59
CA LEU A 476 -9.72 8.20 -10.11
C LEU A 476 -9.21 8.39 -11.54
N TYR A 477 -7.91 8.55 -11.73
CA TYR A 477 -7.33 8.94 -13.01
C TYR A 477 -6.91 7.72 -13.85
N GLY A 478 -6.96 7.90 -15.17
CA GLY A 478 -6.52 6.91 -16.16
C GLY A 478 -7.58 6.59 -17.19
N LYS A 479 -7.14 6.30 -18.41
CA LYS A 479 -8.02 5.82 -19.48
C LYS A 479 -8.32 4.33 -19.30
N GLU A 480 -9.59 3.93 -19.40
CA GLU A 480 -9.99 2.51 -19.39
C GLU A 480 -9.25 1.71 -20.47
N ASN A 481 -9.24 2.24 -21.69
CA ASN A 481 -8.51 1.67 -22.82
C ASN A 481 -7.28 2.52 -23.12
N ARG A 482 -6.10 1.89 -23.06
CA ARG A 482 -4.80 2.54 -23.28
C ARG A 482 -4.16 1.98 -24.53
N SER A 483 -3.56 2.86 -25.34
CA SER A 483 -2.59 2.45 -26.34
C SER A 483 -1.33 1.90 -25.66
N GLN A 484 -0.52 1.16 -26.42
CA GLN A 484 0.75 0.64 -25.91
C GLN A 484 1.70 1.75 -25.44
N GLN A 485 1.69 2.91 -26.11
CA GLN A 485 2.50 4.05 -25.71
C GLN A 485 2.01 4.65 -24.38
N GLU A 486 0.70 4.77 -24.19
CA GLU A 486 0.10 5.25 -22.94
C GLU A 486 0.37 4.29 -21.78
N PHE A 487 0.32 2.98 -22.04
CA PHE A 487 0.72 1.96 -21.07
C PHE A 487 2.17 2.14 -20.61
N ILE A 488 3.12 2.29 -21.55
CA ILE A 488 4.55 2.55 -21.22
C ILE A 488 4.71 3.86 -20.44
N GLN A 489 3.92 4.88 -20.75
CA GLN A 489 3.94 6.17 -20.05
C GLN A 489 3.28 6.12 -18.67
N GLY A 490 2.65 5.00 -18.29
CA GLY A 490 1.99 4.82 -17.00
C GLY A 490 0.62 5.49 -16.91
N GLU A 491 -0.11 5.63 -18.02
CA GLU A 491 -1.47 6.19 -18.03
C GLU A 491 -2.38 5.45 -17.03
N GLY A 492 -2.82 6.14 -15.97
CA GLY A 492 -3.65 5.55 -14.92
C GLY A 492 -2.95 4.52 -14.02
N ASP A 493 -1.64 4.36 -14.13
CA ASP A 493 -0.84 3.45 -13.31
C ASP A 493 -0.49 4.10 -11.94
N HIS A 494 0.46 3.53 -11.19
CA HIS A 494 0.75 3.86 -9.79
C HIS A 494 0.98 5.34 -9.47
N VAL A 495 1.76 6.02 -10.30
CA VAL A 495 1.97 7.46 -10.27
C VAL A 495 1.13 8.19 -11.32
N GLY A 496 0.91 7.55 -12.46
CA GLY A 496 0.33 8.15 -13.66
C GLY A 496 1.38 8.62 -14.67
N THR A 497 0.92 9.21 -15.78
CA THR A 497 1.78 9.97 -16.69
C THR A 497 2.41 11.18 -16.00
N ALA A 498 3.41 11.81 -16.62
CA ALA A 498 4.02 13.03 -16.08
C ALA A 498 2.98 14.15 -15.82
N ASP A 499 1.99 14.30 -16.69
CA ASP A 499 0.90 15.27 -16.50
C ASP A 499 0.00 14.86 -15.31
N GLN A 500 -0.34 13.57 -15.17
CA GLN A 500 -1.10 13.07 -14.02
C GLN A 500 -0.34 13.32 -12.71
N ALA A 501 0.95 12.98 -12.64
CA ALA A 501 1.79 13.21 -11.47
C ALA A 501 1.77 14.68 -11.02
N VAL A 502 1.90 15.62 -11.97
CA VAL A 502 1.81 17.06 -11.68
C VAL A 502 0.41 17.44 -11.19
N ASN A 503 -0.65 16.98 -11.87
CA ASN A 503 -2.03 17.29 -11.51
C ASN A 503 -2.39 16.86 -10.08
N ARG A 504 -1.89 15.70 -9.63
CA ARG A 504 -2.08 15.19 -8.25
C ARG A 504 -1.60 16.21 -7.20
N PHE A 505 -0.36 16.66 -7.32
CA PHE A 505 0.21 17.65 -6.39
C PHE A 505 -0.45 19.03 -6.51
N GLN A 506 -0.74 19.49 -7.74
CA GLN A 506 -1.45 20.75 -7.94
C GLN A 506 -2.83 20.75 -7.26
N THR A 507 -3.54 19.63 -7.33
CA THR A 507 -4.84 19.44 -6.66
C THR A 507 -4.68 19.59 -5.15
N VAL A 508 -3.72 18.91 -4.52
CA VAL A 508 -3.47 19.01 -3.07
C VAL A 508 -3.10 20.44 -2.67
N PHE A 509 -2.15 21.07 -3.36
CA PHE A 509 -1.70 22.40 -2.99
C PHE A 509 -2.81 23.45 -3.10
N ASN A 510 -3.60 23.39 -4.17
CA ASN A 510 -4.74 24.28 -4.32
C ASN A 510 -5.84 23.98 -3.30
N TRP A 511 -6.09 22.70 -3.00
CA TRP A 511 -7.05 22.29 -1.98
C TRP A 511 -6.68 22.83 -0.59
N VAL A 512 -5.44 22.64 -0.15
CA VAL A 512 -4.93 23.15 1.14
C VAL A 512 -5.03 24.67 1.20
N ALA A 513 -4.63 25.39 0.14
CA ALA A 513 -4.69 26.85 0.10
C ALA A 513 -6.12 27.40 0.28
N ASN A 514 -7.13 26.63 -0.12
CA ASN A 514 -8.54 27.00 -0.05
C ASN A 514 -9.29 26.42 1.16
N MET A 515 -8.64 25.63 2.03
CA MET A 515 -9.29 24.94 3.14
C MET A 515 -9.86 25.89 4.20
N TRP A 516 -9.17 27.01 4.45
CA TRP A 516 -9.49 27.99 5.49
C TRP A 516 -9.80 29.38 4.92
N PRO A 517 -10.96 29.60 4.28
CA PRO A 517 -11.27 30.87 3.63
C PRO A 517 -11.37 32.05 4.61
N ASN A 518 -11.67 31.80 5.89
CA ASN A 518 -11.82 32.83 6.92
C ASN A 518 -10.50 33.23 7.60
N ALA A 519 -9.41 32.48 7.39
CA ALA A 519 -8.16 32.78 8.06
C ALA A 519 -7.50 34.06 7.47
N PRO A 520 -6.74 34.84 8.25
CA PRO A 520 -6.00 35.99 7.71
C PRO A 520 -5.05 35.54 6.59
N MET A 521 -5.01 36.27 5.47
CA MET A 521 -4.12 35.97 4.35
C MET A 521 -2.96 36.98 4.33
N PRO A 522 -1.71 36.54 4.57
CA PRO A 522 -0.54 37.41 4.51
C PRO A 522 -0.36 38.04 3.12
N GLU A 523 0.27 39.22 3.06
CA GLU A 523 0.46 39.93 1.79
C GLU A 523 1.64 39.32 1.02
N THR A 524 1.39 38.85 -0.20
CA THR A 524 2.39 38.33 -1.12
C THR A 524 2.32 39.05 -2.46
N LYS A 525 3.50 39.45 -2.98
CA LYS A 525 3.65 40.16 -4.25
C LYS A 525 4.84 39.58 -5.03
N PHE A 526 4.96 39.94 -6.30
CA PHE A 526 6.11 39.58 -7.13
C PHE A 526 7.46 40.01 -6.52
N GLU A 527 7.50 41.13 -5.79
CA GLU A 527 8.70 41.66 -5.14
C GLU A 527 8.96 41.08 -3.74
N SER A 528 8.07 40.22 -3.23
CA SER A 528 8.24 39.60 -1.92
C SER A 528 9.52 38.75 -1.84
N SER A 529 10.01 38.52 -0.62
CA SER A 529 11.12 37.60 -0.39
C SER A 529 10.87 36.24 -1.06
N GLN A 530 11.91 35.66 -1.66
CA GLN A 530 11.82 34.35 -2.28
C GLN A 530 11.43 33.27 -1.26
N PRO A 531 10.74 32.19 -1.68
CA PRO A 531 10.48 31.06 -0.80
C PRO A 531 11.79 30.45 -0.30
N ARG A 532 11.79 29.90 0.91
CA ARG A 532 12.95 29.19 1.48
C ARG A 532 12.68 27.70 1.56
N TYR A 533 13.64 26.91 1.10
CA TYR A 533 13.63 25.45 1.18
C TYR A 533 14.79 25.03 2.08
N LEU A 534 14.48 24.37 3.18
CA LEU A 534 15.46 24.02 4.21
C LEU A 534 15.38 22.53 4.50
N SER A 535 16.55 21.89 4.66
CA SER A 535 16.70 20.55 5.23
C SER A 535 17.18 20.71 6.66
N GLU A 536 16.44 20.18 7.62
CA GLU A 536 16.71 20.37 9.03
C GLU A 536 16.55 19.06 9.80
N THR A 537 16.99 19.09 11.07
CA THR A 537 16.85 17.95 11.98
C THR A 537 16.30 18.42 13.32
N TYR A 538 15.69 17.51 14.05
CA TYR A 538 15.36 17.69 15.46
C TYR A 538 15.65 16.40 16.24
N ASP A 539 15.82 16.51 17.55
CA ASP A 539 16.03 15.36 18.43
C ASP A 539 14.65 14.80 18.84
N SER A 540 14.27 13.62 18.31
CA SER A 540 13.00 12.96 18.65
C SER A 540 13.17 12.10 19.89
N THR A 541 12.31 12.34 20.89
CA THR A 541 12.28 11.50 22.10
C THR A 541 11.63 10.16 21.78
N ALA A 542 10.58 10.14 20.95
CA ALA A 542 9.91 8.93 20.49
C ALA A 542 10.83 7.95 19.75
N LEU A 543 11.76 8.46 18.92
CA LEU A 543 12.73 7.62 18.19
C LEU A 543 14.00 7.36 18.99
N GLY A 544 14.29 8.19 20.01
CA GLY A 544 15.57 8.20 20.71
C GLY A 544 16.73 8.58 19.78
N ALA A 545 16.47 9.40 18.76
CA ALA A 545 17.40 9.66 17.66
C ALA A 545 17.15 11.04 17.03
N LYS A 546 18.16 11.54 16.31
CA LYS A 546 17.96 12.68 15.39
C LYS A 546 17.10 12.25 14.22
N TRP A 547 16.13 13.09 13.88
CA TRP A 547 15.24 12.87 12.74
C TRP A 547 15.25 14.05 11.77
N GLU A 548 15.33 13.74 10.48
CA GLU A 548 15.42 14.71 9.40
C GLU A 548 14.04 15.08 8.84
N TYR A 549 13.86 16.34 8.47
CA TYR A 549 12.71 16.82 7.69
C TYR A 549 13.15 17.94 6.75
N ALA A 550 12.39 18.15 5.68
CA ALA A 550 12.48 19.35 4.87
C ALA A 550 11.28 20.27 5.11
N VAL A 551 11.47 21.58 4.92
CA VAL A 551 10.42 22.58 5.06
C VAL A 551 10.51 23.61 3.94
N ALA A 552 9.35 23.94 3.36
CA ALA A 552 9.20 25.03 2.41
C ALA A 552 8.41 26.18 3.06
N LEU A 553 9.08 27.31 3.24
CA LEU A 553 8.47 28.55 3.69
C LEU A 553 7.98 29.36 2.49
N PRO A 554 6.77 29.92 2.55
CA PRO A 554 6.17 30.56 1.39
C PRO A 554 6.88 31.88 1.03
N PRO A 555 6.68 32.37 -0.21
CA PRO A 555 7.13 33.71 -0.59
C PRO A 555 6.60 34.78 0.37
N GLY A 556 7.42 35.79 0.64
CA GLY A 556 7.10 36.90 1.54
C GLY A 556 7.11 36.54 3.02
N TYR A 557 7.50 35.31 3.41
CA TYR A 557 7.61 34.94 4.81
C TYR A 557 8.53 35.91 5.57
N ASP A 558 9.72 36.21 5.05
CA ASP A 558 10.69 37.07 5.75
C ASP A 558 10.46 38.58 5.55
N ASP A 559 9.40 38.97 4.81
CA ASP A 559 9.07 40.37 4.60
C ASP A 559 8.67 41.05 5.91
N ALA A 560 9.13 42.29 6.11
CA ALA A 560 8.80 43.06 7.32
C ALA A 560 7.29 43.25 7.51
N ALA A 561 6.52 43.36 6.42
CA ALA A 561 5.06 43.46 6.45
C ALA A 561 4.39 42.19 7.04
N ASN A 562 5.07 41.04 6.92
CA ASN A 562 4.59 39.74 7.39
C ASN A 562 5.26 39.32 8.72
N ALA A 563 5.92 40.24 9.44
CA ALA A 563 6.62 39.95 10.69
C ALA A 563 5.73 39.23 11.75
N ASN A 564 4.43 39.56 11.79
CA ASN A 564 3.45 38.98 12.70
C ASN A 564 2.49 37.99 12.02
N ALA A 565 2.69 37.71 10.72
CA ALA A 565 1.86 36.77 9.99
C ALA A 565 2.07 35.34 10.51
N ARG A 566 1.00 34.55 10.47
CA ARG A 566 1.00 33.13 10.79
C ARG A 566 0.40 32.36 9.64
N TYR A 567 0.88 31.13 9.42
CA TYR A 567 0.58 30.35 8.24
C TYR A 567 -0.01 28.99 8.62
N PRO A 568 -0.98 28.47 7.86
CA PRO A 568 -1.37 27.06 7.98
C PRO A 568 -0.20 26.15 7.54
N VAL A 569 -0.29 24.88 7.91
CA VAL A 569 0.77 23.89 7.65
C VAL A 569 0.21 22.67 6.94
N ALA A 570 0.89 22.21 5.89
CA ALA A 570 0.63 20.92 5.26
C ALA A 570 1.84 20.00 5.43
N TYR A 571 1.61 18.86 6.07
CA TYR A 571 2.58 17.77 6.22
C TYR A 571 2.34 16.77 5.10
N LEU A 572 3.38 16.47 4.30
CA LEU A 572 3.28 15.52 3.20
C LEU A 572 4.30 14.38 3.38
N LEU A 573 3.77 13.17 3.57
CA LEU A 573 4.52 11.94 3.85
C LEU A 573 4.89 11.24 2.54
N HIS A 574 6.16 10.93 2.34
CA HIS A 574 6.66 10.36 1.09
C HIS A 574 6.47 8.83 0.99
N GLY A 575 6.50 8.34 -0.25
CA GLY A 575 6.33 6.91 -0.56
C GLY A 575 7.58 6.08 -0.33
N TYR A 576 7.48 4.78 -0.59
CA TYR A 576 8.56 3.80 -0.51
C TYR A 576 9.78 4.25 -1.34
N GLY A 577 10.99 4.14 -0.78
CA GLY A 577 12.24 4.52 -1.44
C GLY A 577 12.50 6.02 -1.64
N MET A 578 11.52 6.89 -1.39
CA MET A 578 11.67 8.35 -1.52
C MET A 578 12.34 9.00 -0.30
N ASP A 579 12.70 10.27 -0.41
CA ASP A 579 13.12 11.13 0.71
C ASP A 579 12.45 12.50 0.69
N PRO A 580 12.60 13.32 1.77
CA PRO A 580 11.98 14.64 1.82
C PRO A 580 12.32 15.58 0.67
N GLN A 581 13.49 15.45 0.05
CA GLN A 581 13.94 16.38 -0.99
C GLN A 581 13.22 16.15 -2.31
N ASP A 582 12.75 14.93 -2.55
CA ASP A 582 11.90 14.60 -3.70
C ASP A 582 10.60 15.44 -3.72
N PHE A 583 10.12 15.87 -2.54
CA PHE A 583 8.93 16.72 -2.40
C PHE A 583 9.20 18.22 -2.38
N VAL A 584 10.41 18.65 -2.01
CA VAL A 584 10.75 20.09 -2.02
C VAL A 584 10.54 20.71 -3.41
N ALA A 585 10.87 19.96 -4.47
CA ALA A 585 10.65 20.38 -5.85
C ALA A 585 9.16 20.61 -6.19
N THR A 586 8.24 19.87 -5.58
CA THR A 586 6.80 20.02 -5.87
C THR A 586 6.23 21.29 -5.22
N ALA A 587 6.73 21.70 -4.05
CA ALA A 587 6.32 22.96 -3.39
C ALA A 587 6.62 24.23 -4.22
N VAL A 588 7.61 24.18 -5.13
CA VAL A 588 7.89 25.26 -6.09
C VAL A 588 6.66 25.57 -6.95
N ILE A 589 5.91 24.54 -7.33
CA ILE A 589 4.70 24.69 -8.16
C ILE A 589 3.68 25.58 -7.45
N ALA A 590 3.39 25.30 -6.18
CA ALA A 590 2.44 26.09 -5.38
C ALA A 590 2.91 27.54 -5.20
N ASN A 591 4.19 27.73 -4.88
CA ASN A 591 4.75 29.05 -4.55
C ASN A 591 4.67 30.04 -5.72
N ASN A 592 4.74 29.57 -6.97
CA ASN A 592 4.56 30.44 -8.15
C ASN A 592 3.16 31.07 -8.21
N PHE A 593 2.11 30.37 -7.76
CA PHE A 593 0.73 30.86 -7.79
C PHE A 593 0.34 31.67 -6.55
N VAL A 594 1.13 31.61 -5.49
CA VAL A 594 0.97 32.46 -4.29
C VAL A 594 1.29 33.93 -4.60
N ILE A 595 2.25 34.20 -5.50
CA ILE A 595 2.65 35.56 -5.91
C ILE A 595 1.90 36.07 -7.15
N ASP A 596 1.05 35.25 -7.76
CA ASP A 596 0.27 35.62 -8.92
C ASP A 596 -0.81 36.67 -8.55
N PRO A 597 -0.79 37.88 -9.14
CA PRO A 597 -1.71 38.95 -8.80
C PRO A 597 -3.18 38.66 -9.17
N ALA A 598 -3.45 37.72 -10.09
CA ALA A 598 -4.80 37.34 -10.51
C ALA A 598 -5.45 36.32 -9.57
N LEU A 599 -4.64 35.45 -8.94
CA LEU A 599 -5.10 34.31 -8.14
C LEU A 599 -4.98 34.55 -6.64
N LYS A 600 -3.84 35.09 -6.19
CA LYS A 600 -3.53 35.39 -4.77
C LYS A 600 -3.88 34.22 -3.84
N LEU A 601 -3.28 33.05 -4.07
CA LEU A 601 -3.48 31.91 -3.20
C LEU A 601 -2.94 32.16 -1.79
N ARG A 602 -3.56 31.51 -0.80
CA ARG A 602 -3.08 31.55 0.58
C ARG A 602 -1.66 30.98 0.66
N PRO A 603 -0.70 31.72 1.23
CA PRO A 603 0.61 31.17 1.55
C PRO A 603 0.52 30.08 2.64
N VAL A 604 1.19 28.94 2.43
CA VAL A 604 1.18 27.76 3.31
C VAL A 604 2.63 27.36 3.64
N ILE A 605 2.89 26.84 4.84
CA ILE A 605 4.15 26.14 5.16
C ILE A 605 3.99 24.67 4.79
N TYR A 606 4.90 24.14 3.97
CA TYR A 606 4.93 22.71 3.67
C TYR A 606 6.05 22.02 4.45
N VAL A 607 5.75 20.89 5.06
CA VAL A 607 6.70 20.08 5.83
C VAL A 607 6.75 18.67 5.26
N PHE A 608 7.96 18.17 5.05
CA PHE A 608 8.26 16.87 4.44
C PHE A 608 9.11 16.06 5.43
N PRO A 609 8.51 15.26 6.32
CA PRO A 609 9.26 14.43 7.26
C PRO A 609 9.98 13.28 6.53
N ASN A 610 11.12 12.81 7.06
CA ASN A 610 11.82 11.64 6.51
C ASN A 610 11.20 10.33 7.02
N GLY A 611 10.35 9.68 6.23
CA GLY A 611 9.73 8.42 6.61
C GLY A 611 10.67 7.22 6.56
N ARG A 612 11.85 7.32 5.93
CA ARG A 612 12.75 6.16 5.80
C ARG A 612 13.08 5.58 7.17
N CYS A 613 13.03 4.26 7.28
CA CYS A 613 13.42 3.58 8.51
C CYS A 613 14.85 3.97 8.93
N CYS A 614 15.07 4.09 10.23
CA CYS A 614 16.33 4.57 10.77
C CYS A 614 17.48 3.58 10.54
N PHE A 615 18.69 4.07 10.73
CA PHE A 615 19.87 3.24 10.88
C PHE A 615 20.09 2.91 12.36
N VAL A 616 20.58 1.71 12.63
CA VAL A 616 21.05 1.28 13.95
C VAL A 616 22.52 0.89 13.86
N ASN A 617 23.29 1.33 14.85
CA ASN A 617 24.65 0.89 15.03
C ASN A 617 24.66 -0.54 15.61
N ARG A 618 25.21 -1.50 14.87
CA ARG A 618 25.25 -2.92 15.24
C ARG A 618 25.99 -3.23 16.55
N VAL A 619 26.84 -2.31 17.02
CA VAL A 619 27.64 -2.49 18.25
C VAL A 619 27.00 -1.80 19.45
N THR A 620 26.51 -0.58 19.27
CA THR A 620 26.02 0.25 20.39
C THR A 620 24.51 0.26 20.52
N GLY A 621 23.77 -0.15 19.48
CA GLY A 621 22.32 0.00 19.40
C GLY A 621 21.85 1.44 19.16
N ALA A 622 22.77 2.40 19.02
CA ALA A 622 22.41 3.79 18.78
C ALA A 622 21.72 3.97 17.42
N ARG A 623 20.65 4.76 17.39
CA ARG A 623 19.83 4.99 16.21
C ARG A 623 20.07 6.37 15.60
N ASP A 624 20.04 6.46 14.28
CA ASP A 624 20.05 7.72 13.53
C ASP A 624 19.03 7.66 12.39
N CYS A 625 18.09 8.58 12.36
CA CYS A 625 16.98 8.61 11.39
C CYS A 625 17.18 9.66 10.30
N ARG A 626 18.42 10.12 10.11
CA ARG A 626 18.81 11.02 9.03
C ARG A 626 19.36 10.25 7.84
N ASN A 627 19.36 10.87 6.66
CA ASN A 627 20.09 10.35 5.51
C ASN A 627 21.58 10.73 5.58
N THR A 628 21.88 11.93 6.07
CA THR A 628 23.26 12.45 6.20
C THR A 628 23.54 13.00 7.60
N ASP A 629 24.81 12.94 8.01
CA ASP A 629 25.27 13.56 9.25
C ASP A 629 25.48 15.09 9.12
N GLU A 630 25.97 15.73 10.18
CA GLU A 630 26.21 17.17 10.21
C GLU A 630 27.23 17.67 9.16
N ASN A 631 28.06 16.77 8.62
CA ASN A 631 29.07 17.06 7.61
C ASN A 631 28.59 16.71 6.19
N GLY A 632 27.35 16.24 6.03
CA GLY A 632 26.80 15.79 4.76
C GLY A 632 27.28 14.39 4.34
N MET A 633 27.90 13.62 5.23
CA MET A 633 28.28 12.22 4.95
C MET A 633 27.06 11.32 5.09
N GLN A 634 26.89 10.37 4.18
CA GLN A 634 25.79 9.40 4.22
C GLN A 634 25.90 8.53 5.48
N ILE A 635 24.85 8.46 6.28
CA ILE A 635 24.82 7.62 7.50
C ILE A 635 25.10 6.15 7.15
N ALA A 636 24.60 5.68 5.99
CA ALA A 636 24.85 4.33 5.48
C ALA A 636 26.33 3.98 5.25
N GLN A 637 27.20 4.99 5.09
CA GLN A 637 28.63 4.80 4.87
C GLN A 637 29.43 4.82 6.17
N GLN A 638 28.80 5.13 7.30
CA GLN A 638 29.48 5.16 8.59
C GLN A 638 29.72 3.74 9.12
N PRO A 639 30.81 3.52 9.87
CA PRO A 639 31.13 2.20 10.41
C PRO A 639 30.02 1.63 11.30
N ASN A 640 29.69 0.36 11.10
CA ASN A 640 28.71 -0.42 11.87
C ASN A 640 27.25 0.06 11.76
N MET A 641 26.93 1.02 10.89
CA MET A 641 25.54 1.44 10.66
C MET A 641 24.85 0.49 9.68
N GLU A 642 23.65 0.06 10.06
CA GLU A 642 22.77 -0.76 9.23
C GLU A 642 21.37 -0.16 9.22
N ARG A 643 20.71 -0.17 8.05
CA ARG A 643 19.33 0.27 7.94
C ARG A 643 18.41 -0.81 8.51
N GLU A 644 17.40 -0.42 9.30
CA GLU A 644 16.47 -1.35 9.95
C GLU A 644 15.45 -2.02 9.00
N CYS A 645 15.47 -1.69 7.70
CA CYS A 645 14.56 -2.17 6.66
C CYS A 645 15.22 -2.05 5.27
N ASN A 646 14.53 -2.46 4.20
CA ASN A 646 15.03 -2.29 2.82
C ASN A 646 14.90 -0.82 2.38
N SER A 647 13.76 -0.44 1.83
CA SER A 647 13.46 0.93 1.36
C SER A 647 12.18 1.51 2.00
N GLY A 648 11.71 0.86 3.06
CA GLY A 648 10.49 1.14 3.80
C GLY A 648 10.41 2.54 4.36
N THR A 649 9.20 3.09 4.29
CA THR A 649 8.85 4.34 4.97
C THR A 649 7.82 4.09 6.05
N PHE A 650 8.17 4.40 7.30
CA PHE A 650 7.38 4.07 8.47
C PHE A 650 6.75 5.33 9.05
N TRP A 651 5.42 5.32 9.11
CA TRP A 651 4.61 6.43 9.60
C TRP A 651 3.77 6.03 10.83
N VAL A 652 3.64 4.74 11.08
CA VAL A 652 3.00 4.19 12.26
C VAL A 652 4.06 3.67 13.22
N ASN A 653 3.72 3.55 14.50
CA ASN A 653 4.60 2.87 15.45
C ASN A 653 4.79 1.43 14.99
N ARG A 654 6.04 1.01 14.77
CA ARG A 654 6.30 -0.31 14.17
C ARG A 654 6.02 -1.42 15.17
N ARG A 655 5.76 -2.63 14.65
CA ARG A 655 5.82 -3.87 15.44
C ARG A 655 7.22 -4.45 15.49
N GLY A 656 8.03 -4.23 14.46
CA GLY A 656 9.44 -4.62 14.40
C GLY A 656 9.66 -6.12 14.28
N PHE A 657 10.89 -6.57 14.56
CA PHE A 657 11.30 -7.98 14.44
C PHE A 657 10.94 -8.83 15.66
N THR A 658 10.83 -8.21 16.84
CA THR A 658 10.56 -8.89 18.12
C THR A 658 9.46 -8.13 18.86
N ASN A 659 8.83 -8.74 19.87
CA ASN A 659 7.74 -8.08 20.61
C ASN A 659 8.18 -6.78 21.32
N ASP A 660 9.49 -6.63 21.59
CA ASP A 660 10.06 -5.45 22.24
C ASP A 660 10.55 -4.39 21.21
N ASP A 661 10.47 -4.68 19.90
CA ASP A 661 10.98 -3.84 18.83
C ASP A 661 9.95 -2.80 18.35
N GLY A 662 9.62 -1.84 19.22
CA GLY A 662 8.53 -0.87 19.02
C GLY A 662 8.97 0.56 18.67
N THR A 663 9.78 0.79 17.63
CA THR A 663 10.17 2.16 17.23
C THR A 663 8.96 3.02 16.85
N ARG A 664 8.85 4.19 17.48
CA ARG A 664 7.61 4.99 17.54
C ARG A 664 7.54 6.11 16.48
N TYR A 665 7.56 5.75 15.20
CA TYR A 665 7.52 6.72 14.09
C TYR A 665 6.26 7.59 14.07
N GLY A 666 5.10 7.04 14.43
CA GLY A 666 3.84 7.81 14.47
C GLY A 666 3.86 8.88 15.55
N ASP A 667 4.36 8.53 16.75
CA ASP A 667 4.50 9.49 17.84
C ASP A 667 5.52 10.57 17.52
N ALA A 668 6.62 10.18 16.88
CA ALA A 668 7.62 11.12 16.41
C ALA A 668 7.00 12.14 15.43
N LEU A 669 6.05 11.74 14.57
CA LEU A 669 5.42 12.70 13.66
C LEU A 669 4.67 13.79 14.44
N PHE A 670 3.99 13.43 15.54
CA PHE A 670 3.32 14.40 16.39
C PHE A 670 4.31 15.27 17.18
N GLU A 671 5.45 14.72 17.62
CA GLU A 671 6.57 15.52 18.17
C GLU A 671 7.06 16.55 17.15
N LEU A 672 7.22 16.15 15.88
CA LEU A 672 7.61 17.04 14.80
C LEU A 672 6.57 18.15 14.60
N MET A 673 5.27 17.86 14.67
CA MET A 673 4.25 18.90 14.56
C MET A 673 4.41 19.98 15.63
N GLY A 674 4.67 19.59 16.88
CA GLY A 674 4.96 20.52 17.99
C GLY A 674 6.24 21.32 17.75
N HIS A 675 7.32 20.66 17.33
CA HIS A 675 8.58 21.31 16.99
C HIS A 675 8.41 22.38 15.88
N ILE A 676 7.59 22.09 14.86
CA ILE A 676 7.29 23.04 13.79
C ILE A 676 6.53 24.26 14.32
N ASP A 677 5.58 24.11 15.25
CA ASP A 677 4.87 25.24 15.86
C ASP A 677 5.76 26.14 16.72
N GLU A 678 6.74 25.55 17.40
CA GLU A 678 7.69 26.27 18.24
C GLU A 678 8.69 27.06 17.39
N LYS A 679 9.16 26.44 16.30
CA LYS A 679 10.21 26.99 15.45
C LYS A 679 9.70 27.99 14.40
N TYR A 680 8.50 27.76 13.86
CA TYR A 680 7.95 28.53 12.75
C TYR A 680 6.67 29.27 13.15
N ARG A 681 6.34 30.37 12.44
CA ARG A 681 5.09 31.12 12.65
C ARG A 681 3.86 30.37 12.10
N THR A 682 3.47 29.28 12.75
CA THR A 682 2.26 28.53 12.43
C THR A 682 1.01 29.20 13.01
N MET A 683 -0.14 28.97 12.38
CA MET A 683 -1.45 29.33 12.94
C MET A 683 -1.76 28.44 14.14
N LYS A 684 -2.42 29.01 15.16
CA LYS A 684 -2.85 28.28 16.35
C LYS A 684 -4.26 27.74 16.14
N ALA A 685 -4.54 26.57 16.72
CA ALA A 685 -5.89 26.02 16.72
C ALA A 685 -6.89 27.01 17.35
N ALA A 686 -8.11 27.06 16.79
CA ALA A 686 -9.14 28.01 17.19
C ALA A 686 -10.55 27.48 16.90
N ASP A 687 -11.54 28.00 17.61
CA ASP A 687 -12.95 27.83 17.24
C ASP A 687 -13.38 29.01 16.35
N VAL A 688 -13.80 28.70 15.13
CA VAL A 688 -14.20 29.70 14.12
C VAL A 688 -15.65 29.50 13.71
N GLU A 689 -16.31 30.59 13.32
CA GLU A 689 -17.67 30.52 12.77
C GLU A 689 -17.66 29.85 11.40
N VAL A 690 -18.56 28.88 11.22
CA VAL A 690 -18.82 28.22 9.93
C VAL A 690 -19.44 29.26 8.99
N ARG A 691 -18.97 29.29 7.74
CA ARG A 691 -19.45 30.22 6.72
C ARG A 691 -20.39 29.53 5.73
#